data_AF-A0A1V3WQD6-F1
#
_entry.id   AF-A0A1V3WQD6-F1
#
_cell.length_a   1.000
_cell.length_b   1.000
_cell.length_c   1.000
_cell.angle_alpha   90.00
_cell.angle_beta   90.00
_cell.angle_gamma   90.00
#
_symmetry.space_group_name_H-M   'P 1'
#
loop_
_entity.id
_entity.type
_entity.pdbx_description
1 polymer ?
#
loop_
_entity_poly.entity_id
_entity_poly.type
_entity_poly.pdbx_seq_one_letter_code
_entity_poly.pdbx_strand_id
1 'polypeptide(L)'
;MANAVITLTPSATAVGAQIRRILVETATGSTTLRFDEAGKPLTAALPYGETPWVRVTAAAADDGSAGVQFGITDLAITQYDASGFAHPVQLHHTVSVPGPPADSTIARWDLGSELLGRPGCAPAPDSVRCAASMALAPEEPVNFSRTLTVPRPTTVTPTVWVRPRQGPKLADLIAEPDTTRAHGDSDVLDVLGSAYAATDGDPATAWTAPQRVVQYKSPPTLTLSLPRPTEVAGLRLLPSRSALPAHPTMVAVDLGDGPQVRAVNHDGEPQTLSLHPRVTDTVTVSLLDWEDIIDRNALGFDQLKPPGLAEVTALGADLSPIAPADAVRNRSREITVDCEHGPVIAVAGRFVHTSIRTTVGALLDAEPVAALPCEDEPISLPPGQQELLISPGAEFVVDGAQLTAPGAAELPTTTTVPASTGVWGPSRREVRTPASARSRVLVIPESINPGWVARTGSGARLTAVVVNGWQQGWVVPAGDPGTITLTFAPNSVYRSGLAFGLTLLPALALLAFWRRRRKDLGHAAVRPWVPGPLAAVAVLAAGAAIAGAAGVAVVGAALALRYVLRDRERLLGWITVGLSAGGLMLAGAVLSRHPWRSVDGYAGHSASVQLLALISLAVLAASVSMRARDRSPGLDPEQET
;
A
#
# COMPACT_ATOMS: atom_id res chain seq x y z
N MET A 1 43.72 4.10 0.35
CA MET A 1 42.79 5.17 -0.02
C MET A 1 41.86 4.58 -1.06
N ALA A 2 40.60 4.34 -0.70
CA ALA A 2 39.67 3.61 -1.55
C ALA A 2 38.95 4.60 -2.46
N ASN A 3 39.06 4.40 -3.77
CA ASN A 3 38.22 5.08 -4.74
C ASN A 3 36.96 4.22 -4.89
N ALA A 4 35.78 4.81 -4.78
CA ALA A 4 34.53 4.08 -4.96
C ALA A 4 33.68 4.76 -6.02
N VAL A 5 32.90 3.94 -6.72
CA VAL A 5 32.00 4.36 -7.78
C VAL A 5 30.60 3.90 -7.41
N ILE A 6 29.63 4.79 -7.59
CA ILE A 6 28.21 4.47 -7.51
C ILE A 6 27.64 4.36 -8.92
N THR A 7 26.88 3.30 -9.17
CA THR A 7 26.10 3.11 -10.38
C THR A 7 24.64 3.10 -9.98
N LEU A 8 23.83 3.95 -10.61
CA LEU A 8 22.39 4.04 -10.34
C LEU A 8 21.61 4.12 -11.66
N THR A 9 20.46 3.46 -11.72
CA THR A 9 19.56 3.50 -12.89
C THR A 9 18.28 4.21 -12.48
N PRO A 10 18.06 5.48 -12.86
CA PRO A 10 16.85 6.21 -12.49
C PRO A 10 15.65 5.67 -13.27
N SER A 11 14.52 5.48 -12.61
CA SER A 11 13.27 5.08 -13.27
C SER A 11 12.55 6.30 -13.85
N ALA A 12 11.77 6.09 -14.91
CA ALA A 12 10.81 7.12 -15.33
C ALA A 12 9.72 7.28 -14.26
N THR A 13 9.29 8.51 -13.97
CA THR A 13 8.14 8.78 -13.10
C THR A 13 6.86 8.47 -13.84
N ALA A 14 5.88 7.89 -13.14
CA ALA A 14 4.60 7.51 -13.76
C ALA A 14 3.69 8.72 -14.00
N VAL A 15 3.79 9.74 -13.16
CA VAL A 15 3.01 10.98 -13.23
C VAL A 15 3.92 12.17 -12.93
N GLY A 16 3.71 13.28 -13.61
CA GLY A 16 4.41 14.55 -13.38
C GLY A 16 5.77 14.66 -14.06
N ALA A 17 6.48 15.73 -13.72
CA ALA A 17 7.79 16.05 -14.29
C ALA A 17 8.85 14.99 -13.97
N GLN A 18 9.79 14.79 -14.90
CA GLN A 18 10.84 13.80 -14.74
C GLN A 18 12.03 14.43 -14.02
N ILE A 19 12.61 13.74 -13.05
CA ILE A 19 13.88 14.17 -12.45
C ILE A 19 14.99 14.02 -13.48
N ARG A 20 15.81 15.07 -13.67
CA ARG A 20 16.95 15.09 -14.61
C ARG A 20 18.29 15.40 -13.97
N ARG A 21 18.28 15.80 -12.70
CA ARG A 21 19.48 16.08 -11.93
C ARG A 21 19.43 15.37 -10.58
N ILE A 22 20.51 14.66 -10.27
CA ILE A 22 20.70 13.93 -9.02
C ILE A 22 21.94 14.48 -8.33
N LEU A 23 21.84 14.73 -7.03
CA LEU A 23 22.97 15.06 -6.16
C LEU A 23 23.33 13.81 -5.34
N VAL A 24 24.59 13.40 -5.41
CA VAL A 24 25.16 12.33 -4.60
C VAL A 24 26.06 12.96 -3.55
N GLU A 25 25.73 12.80 -2.27
CA GLU A 25 26.49 13.33 -1.14
C GLU A 25 27.15 12.20 -0.35
N THR A 26 28.35 12.47 0.16
CA THR A 26 29.10 11.61 1.08
C THR A 26 29.62 12.43 2.26
N ALA A 27 30.32 11.79 3.20
CA ALA A 27 30.97 12.49 4.30
C ALA A 27 32.08 13.47 3.85
N THR A 28 32.60 13.33 2.62
CA THR A 28 33.76 14.06 2.12
C THR A 28 33.45 15.06 1.01
N GLY A 29 32.20 15.10 0.53
CA GLY A 29 31.78 16.08 -0.48
C GLY A 29 30.51 15.66 -1.20
N SER A 30 30.29 16.24 -2.39
CA SER A 30 29.13 15.95 -3.22
C SER A 30 29.49 15.94 -4.71
N THR A 31 28.83 15.08 -5.48
CA THR A 31 28.92 14.99 -6.94
C THR A 31 27.52 15.13 -7.54
N THR A 32 27.38 15.90 -8.62
CA THR A 32 26.10 16.07 -9.31
C THR A 32 26.09 15.29 -10.61
N LEU A 33 25.02 14.53 -10.85
CA LEU A 33 24.73 13.83 -12.09
C LEU A 33 23.58 14.51 -12.82
N ARG A 34 23.71 14.63 -14.14
CA ARG A 34 22.64 15.07 -15.04
C ARG A 34 22.43 13.99 -16.09
N PHE A 35 21.19 13.72 -16.44
CA PHE A 35 20.84 12.73 -17.46
C PHE A 35 19.59 13.14 -18.24
N ASP A 36 19.54 12.75 -19.51
CA ASP A 36 18.45 13.11 -20.43
C ASP A 36 17.46 11.96 -20.64
N GLU A 37 17.88 10.71 -20.40
CA GLU A 37 17.04 9.51 -20.57
C GLU A 37 17.02 8.69 -19.28
N ALA A 38 15.81 8.43 -18.77
CA ALA A 38 15.62 7.50 -17.66
C ALA A 38 15.76 6.05 -18.14
N GLY A 39 16.05 5.12 -17.22
CA GLY A 39 16.22 3.70 -17.50
C GLY A 39 17.63 3.29 -17.95
N LYS A 40 18.56 4.24 -18.11
CA LYS A 40 19.97 3.95 -18.41
C LYS A 40 20.83 4.07 -17.14
N PRO A 41 21.80 3.15 -16.92
CA PRO A 41 22.69 3.23 -15.78
C PRO A 41 23.59 4.46 -15.87
N LEU A 42 23.68 5.20 -14.76
CA LEU A 42 24.54 6.36 -14.57
C LEU A 42 25.61 6.01 -13.56
N THR A 43 26.86 6.28 -13.92
CA THR A 43 28.03 5.93 -13.09
C THR A 43 28.72 7.21 -12.62
N ALA A 44 29.03 7.29 -11.33
CA ALA A 44 29.68 8.46 -10.73
C ALA A 44 30.78 8.05 -9.77
N ALA A 45 31.93 8.73 -9.84
CA ALA A 45 32.94 8.63 -8.80
C ALA A 45 32.43 9.30 -7.52
N LEU A 46 32.52 8.58 -6.41
CA LEU A 46 32.29 9.14 -5.09
C LEU A 46 33.46 10.06 -4.71
N PRO A 47 33.21 11.18 -3.99
CA PRO A 47 34.26 12.04 -3.48
C PRO A 47 35.31 11.24 -2.69
N TYR A 48 36.59 11.59 -2.89
CA TYR A 48 37.70 10.87 -2.27
C TYR A 48 37.62 10.87 -0.73
N GLY A 49 37.92 9.73 -0.12
CA GLY A 49 38.01 9.55 1.34
C GLY A 49 37.06 8.48 1.89
N GLU A 50 37.10 8.27 3.21
CA GLU A 50 36.24 7.29 3.87
C GLU A 50 34.77 7.71 3.79
N THR A 51 33.93 6.80 3.28
CA THR A 51 32.52 7.07 2.99
C THR A 51 31.63 6.15 3.82
N PRO A 52 31.26 6.53 5.05
CA PRO A 52 30.38 5.74 5.91
C PRO A 52 28.90 5.76 5.47
N TRP A 53 28.53 6.71 4.61
CA TRP A 53 27.18 6.84 4.07
C TRP A 53 27.22 7.48 2.68
N VAL A 54 26.21 7.17 1.87
CA VAL A 54 25.94 7.84 0.59
C VAL A 54 24.48 8.28 0.60
N ARG A 55 24.20 9.51 0.20
CA ARG A 55 22.83 10.01 -0.02
C ARG A 55 22.65 10.36 -1.48
N VAL A 56 21.57 9.85 -2.07
CA VAL A 56 21.14 10.20 -3.42
C VAL A 56 19.91 11.08 -3.32
N THR A 57 19.94 12.28 -3.88
CA THR A 57 18.86 13.28 -3.78
C THR A 57 18.45 13.76 -5.16
N ALA A 58 17.15 13.77 -5.44
CA ALA A 58 16.59 14.42 -6.61
C ALA A 58 16.75 15.94 -6.47
N ALA A 59 17.57 16.53 -7.34
CA ALA A 59 17.97 17.93 -7.22
C ALA A 59 17.19 18.86 -8.16
N ALA A 60 16.72 18.37 -9.32
CA ALA A 60 15.87 19.14 -10.23
C ALA A 60 15.08 18.25 -11.20
N ALA A 61 13.86 18.69 -11.52
CA ALA A 61 13.03 18.18 -12.61
C ALA A 61 13.35 18.89 -13.95
N ASP A 62 12.91 18.31 -15.07
CA ASP A 62 13.07 18.88 -16.42
C ASP A 62 12.31 20.20 -16.64
N ASP A 63 11.11 20.32 -16.09
CA ASP A 63 10.26 21.51 -16.20
C ASP A 63 10.54 22.59 -15.14
N GLY A 64 11.52 22.36 -14.24
CA GLY A 64 11.85 23.25 -13.14
C GLY A 64 10.86 23.21 -11.96
N SER A 65 9.86 22.33 -11.98
CA SER A 65 8.99 22.08 -10.83
C SER A 65 9.73 21.37 -9.70
N ALA A 66 9.07 21.26 -8.54
CA ALA A 66 9.57 20.47 -7.42
C ALA A 66 9.57 18.95 -7.71
N GLY A 67 8.94 18.50 -8.80
CA GLY A 67 8.65 17.09 -9.05
C GLY A 67 7.60 16.52 -8.10
N VAL A 68 7.12 15.31 -8.42
CA VAL A 68 6.15 14.58 -7.57
C VAL A 68 6.67 13.23 -7.10
N GLN A 69 7.61 12.63 -7.85
CA GLN A 69 8.17 11.31 -7.58
C GLN A 69 9.63 11.27 -8.03
N PHE A 70 10.40 10.39 -7.39
CA PHE A 70 11.75 10.03 -7.80
C PHE A 70 11.95 8.54 -7.55
N GLY A 71 12.44 7.80 -8.54
CA GLY A 71 12.63 6.36 -8.44
C GLY A 71 13.99 5.93 -9.01
N ILE A 72 14.49 4.83 -8.46
CA ILE A 72 15.75 4.19 -8.86
C ILE A 72 15.43 2.70 -9.00
N THR A 73 15.70 2.10 -10.16
CA THR A 73 15.48 0.66 -10.37
C THR A 73 16.63 -0.16 -9.79
N ASP A 74 17.86 0.31 -9.99
CA ASP A 74 19.07 -0.39 -9.60
C ASP A 74 20.08 0.56 -8.96
N LEU A 75 20.77 0.09 -7.93
CA LEU A 75 21.85 0.79 -7.25
C LEU A 75 22.96 -0.20 -6.92
N ALA A 76 24.19 0.12 -7.32
CA ALA A 76 25.38 -0.65 -7.00
C ALA A 76 26.52 0.28 -6.56
N ILE A 77 27.34 -0.19 -5.63
CA ILE A 77 28.56 0.51 -5.20
C ILE A 77 29.74 -0.43 -5.44
N THR A 78 30.75 0.06 -6.13
CA THR A 78 31.98 -0.68 -6.42
C THR A 78 33.16 0.05 -5.82
N GLN A 79 33.89 -0.61 -4.94
CA GLN A 79 35.12 -0.10 -4.34
C GLN A 79 36.32 -0.57 -5.15
N TYR A 80 37.31 0.30 -5.35
CA TYR A 80 38.58 -0.05 -5.97
C TYR A 80 39.69 -0.05 -4.92
N ASP A 81 40.49 -1.11 -4.91
CA ASP A 81 41.69 -1.18 -4.09
C ASP A 81 42.87 -0.39 -4.69
N ALA A 82 43.99 -0.32 -3.96
CA ALA A 82 45.17 0.41 -4.41
C ALA A 82 45.82 -0.20 -5.68
N SER A 83 45.51 -1.45 -5.99
CA SER A 83 45.97 -2.16 -7.18
C SER A 83 45.01 -1.98 -8.37
N GLY A 84 43.87 -1.31 -8.17
CA GLY A 84 42.87 -1.03 -9.19
C GLY A 84 41.84 -2.16 -9.38
N PHE A 85 41.80 -3.18 -8.52
CA PHE A 85 40.77 -4.22 -8.60
C PHE A 85 39.44 -3.73 -8.04
N ALA A 86 38.36 -4.06 -8.74
CA ALA A 86 36.99 -3.74 -8.37
C ALA A 86 36.43 -4.78 -7.39
N HIS A 87 35.90 -4.29 -6.27
CA HIS A 87 35.27 -5.05 -5.20
C HIS A 87 33.83 -4.53 -5.02
N PRO A 88 32.80 -5.25 -5.49
CA PRO A 88 31.42 -4.82 -5.30
C PRO A 88 31.05 -4.87 -3.82
N VAL A 89 30.40 -3.81 -3.34
CA VAL A 89 29.81 -3.79 -2.00
C VAL A 89 28.49 -4.57 -2.07
N GLN A 90 28.46 -5.73 -1.44
CA GLN A 90 27.29 -6.60 -1.44
C GLN A 90 26.22 -6.01 -0.50
N LEU A 91 25.05 -5.69 -1.07
CA LEU A 91 23.89 -5.15 -0.38
C LEU A 91 22.77 -6.19 -0.45
N HIS A 92 22.34 -6.66 0.72
CA HIS A 92 21.26 -7.64 0.83
C HIS A 92 20.14 -7.10 1.71
N HIS A 93 18.90 -7.36 1.31
CA HIS A 93 17.72 -7.13 2.12
C HIS A 93 17.04 -8.48 2.35
N THR A 94 16.91 -8.87 3.62
CA THR A 94 16.37 -10.17 4.02
C THR A 94 15.62 -10.00 5.34
N VAL A 95 14.50 -10.71 5.47
CA VAL A 95 13.72 -10.73 6.71
C VAL A 95 14.34 -11.73 7.67
N SER A 96 14.69 -11.27 8.88
CA SER A 96 15.16 -12.15 9.95
C SER A 96 13.99 -12.89 10.60
N VAL A 97 14.06 -14.22 10.58
CA VAL A 97 13.11 -15.12 11.24
C VAL A 97 13.69 -15.49 12.62
N PRO A 98 13.10 -14.98 13.71
CA PRO A 98 13.59 -15.26 15.05
C PRO A 98 13.44 -16.74 15.40
N GLY A 99 14.33 -17.22 16.26
CA GLY A 99 14.23 -18.58 16.79
C GLY A 99 12.97 -18.77 17.65
N PRO A 100 12.48 -20.01 17.80
CA PRO A 100 11.36 -20.30 18.68
C PRO A 100 11.75 -20.09 20.16
N PRO A 101 10.79 -20.12 21.09
CA PRO A 101 11.07 -20.12 22.53
C PRO A 101 12.07 -21.22 22.92
N ALA A 102 12.79 -21.01 24.02
CA ALA A 102 13.72 -22.01 24.56
C ALA A 102 13.04 -23.38 24.73
N ASP A 103 13.82 -24.45 24.51
CA ASP A 103 13.38 -25.86 24.58
C ASP A 103 12.31 -26.28 23.56
N SER A 104 12.01 -25.44 22.56
CA SER A 104 11.14 -25.80 21.45
C SER A 104 11.93 -26.45 20.32
N THR A 105 11.37 -27.51 19.72
CA THR A 105 11.89 -28.09 18.47
C THR A 105 11.13 -27.52 17.28
N ILE A 106 11.85 -27.06 16.26
CA ILE A 106 11.24 -26.57 15.03
C ILE A 106 10.81 -27.77 14.20
N ALA A 107 9.51 -27.92 14.00
CA ALA A 107 8.95 -28.92 13.11
C ALA A 107 9.02 -28.47 11.65
N ARG A 108 8.74 -27.19 11.39
CA ARG A 108 8.67 -26.63 10.04
C ARG A 108 8.94 -25.13 10.09
N TRP A 109 9.60 -24.62 9.06
CA TRP A 109 9.51 -23.21 8.68
C TRP A 109 8.48 -23.07 7.56
N ASP A 110 7.51 -22.19 7.73
CA ASP A 110 6.51 -21.82 6.73
C ASP A 110 6.73 -20.35 6.40
N LEU A 111 7.17 -20.09 5.17
CA LEU A 111 7.74 -18.82 4.77
C LEU A 111 6.99 -18.34 3.52
N GLY A 112 6.72 -17.05 3.43
CA GLY A 112 6.06 -16.45 2.27
C GLY A 112 6.17 -14.94 2.29
N SER A 113 5.70 -14.31 1.21
CA SER A 113 5.41 -12.88 1.17
C SER A 113 3.90 -12.71 1.37
N GLU A 114 3.48 -11.82 2.26
CA GLU A 114 2.04 -11.56 2.43
C GLU A 114 1.47 -10.75 1.26
N LEU A 115 2.30 -9.96 0.57
CA LEU A 115 1.90 -9.05 -0.49
C LEU A 115 2.38 -9.56 -1.85
N LEU A 116 1.71 -10.60 -2.35
CA LEU A 116 1.97 -11.23 -3.66
C LEU A 116 1.55 -10.38 -4.86
N GLY A 117 1.12 -9.13 -4.65
CA GLY A 117 0.63 -8.25 -5.70
C GLY A 117 -0.78 -8.62 -6.18
N ARG A 118 -1.13 -8.12 -7.37
CA ARG A 118 -2.43 -8.37 -8.02
C ARG A 118 -2.25 -8.28 -9.55
N PRO A 119 -2.84 -9.22 -10.33
CA PRO A 119 -2.81 -9.15 -11.78
C PRO A 119 -3.47 -7.88 -12.33
N GLY A 120 -3.14 -7.53 -13.57
CA GLY A 120 -3.69 -6.37 -14.27
C GLY A 120 -5.06 -6.64 -14.91
N CYS A 121 -5.45 -7.92 -14.97
CA CYS A 121 -6.69 -8.38 -15.56
C CYS A 121 -7.61 -9.03 -14.53
N ALA A 122 -8.92 -8.98 -14.78
CA ALA A 122 -9.94 -9.68 -14.00
C ALA A 122 -11.03 -10.28 -14.90
N PRO A 123 -11.55 -11.47 -14.57
CA PRO A 123 -12.63 -12.09 -15.33
C PRO A 123 -13.94 -11.30 -15.21
N ALA A 124 -14.67 -11.21 -16.32
CA ALA A 124 -16.04 -10.73 -16.42
C ALA A 124 -16.90 -11.79 -17.15
N PRO A 125 -18.25 -11.69 -17.15
CA PRO A 125 -19.12 -12.77 -17.64
C PRO A 125 -18.78 -13.30 -19.05
N ASP A 126 -18.49 -12.40 -20.00
CA ASP A 126 -18.23 -12.75 -21.40
C ASP A 126 -16.87 -12.25 -21.94
N SER A 127 -16.00 -11.74 -21.05
CA SER A 127 -14.70 -11.13 -21.40
C SER A 127 -13.74 -11.09 -20.21
N VAL A 128 -12.48 -10.78 -20.47
CA VAL A 128 -11.49 -10.41 -19.47
C VAL A 128 -11.29 -8.89 -19.53
N ARG A 129 -11.34 -8.23 -18.37
CA ARG A 129 -11.14 -6.78 -18.28
C ARG A 129 -9.76 -6.48 -17.73
N CYS A 130 -8.97 -5.80 -18.53
CA CYS A 130 -7.59 -5.46 -18.21
C CYS A 130 -7.40 -3.96 -18.09
N ALA A 131 -6.64 -3.52 -17.09
CA ALA A 131 -6.21 -2.14 -16.95
C ALA A 131 -4.88 -2.07 -16.21
N ALA A 132 -3.94 -1.26 -16.71
CA ALA A 132 -2.64 -1.07 -16.06
C ALA A 132 -2.78 -0.58 -14.61
N SER A 133 -3.83 0.21 -14.31
CA SER A 133 -4.13 0.70 -12.96
C SER A 133 -4.65 -0.37 -11.99
N MET A 134 -5.04 -1.55 -12.47
CA MET A 134 -5.45 -2.67 -11.62
C MET A 134 -4.27 -3.49 -11.11
N ALA A 135 -3.17 -3.51 -11.87
CA ALA A 135 -1.97 -4.27 -11.54
C ALA A 135 -1.30 -3.71 -10.28
N LEU A 136 -0.82 -4.61 -9.44
CA LEU A 136 0.02 -4.29 -8.30
C LEU A 136 1.20 -5.26 -8.29
N ALA A 137 2.42 -4.74 -8.32
CA ALA A 137 3.61 -5.57 -8.28
C ALA A 137 3.69 -6.33 -6.93
N PRO A 138 4.17 -7.58 -6.93
CA PRO A 138 4.56 -8.28 -5.70
C PRO A 138 5.66 -7.52 -4.95
N GLU A 139 5.73 -7.70 -3.63
CA GLU A 139 6.78 -7.09 -2.81
C GLU A 139 8.17 -7.67 -3.11
N GLU A 140 8.26 -8.97 -3.37
CA GLU A 140 9.52 -9.69 -3.64
C GLU A 140 9.46 -10.42 -5.01
N PRO A 141 9.49 -9.70 -6.16
CA PRO A 141 9.21 -10.28 -7.46
C PRO A 141 10.42 -10.95 -8.15
N VAL A 142 11.64 -10.76 -7.63
CA VAL A 142 12.88 -11.26 -8.26
C VAL A 142 13.53 -12.37 -7.45
N ASN A 143 13.76 -12.14 -6.16
CA ASN A 143 14.35 -13.13 -5.25
C ASN A 143 13.60 -13.08 -3.93
N PHE A 144 13.46 -14.24 -3.30
CA PHE A 144 12.90 -14.37 -1.96
C PHE A 144 14.03 -14.71 -0.98
N SER A 145 14.24 -13.89 0.06
CA SER A 145 15.30 -14.15 1.06
C SER A 145 14.78 -14.10 2.50
N ARG A 146 15.14 -15.10 3.31
CA ARG A 146 14.84 -15.17 4.75
C ARG A 146 16.07 -15.61 5.51
N THR A 147 16.41 -14.90 6.59
CA THR A 147 17.51 -15.29 7.48
C THR A 147 16.96 -16.07 8.66
N LEU A 148 17.18 -17.37 8.65
CA LEU A 148 16.64 -18.34 9.59
C LEU A 148 17.55 -18.49 10.80
N THR A 149 16.97 -18.37 12.01
CA THR A 149 17.67 -18.77 13.24
C THR A 149 17.50 -20.28 13.46
N VAL A 150 18.59 -21.04 13.33
CA VAL A 150 18.62 -22.50 13.54
C VAL A 150 19.21 -22.83 14.91
N PRO A 151 18.41 -23.25 15.91
CA PRO A 151 18.91 -23.42 17.28
C PRO A 151 19.83 -24.64 17.45
N ARG A 152 19.56 -25.72 16.72
CA ARG A 152 20.28 -27.00 16.75
C ARG A 152 20.40 -27.53 15.32
N PRO A 153 21.47 -28.26 14.99
CA PRO A 153 21.60 -28.86 13.67
C PRO A 153 20.40 -29.76 13.36
N THR A 154 19.86 -29.64 12.16
CA THR A 154 18.74 -30.45 11.67
C THR A 154 18.86 -30.66 10.17
N THR A 155 18.19 -31.68 9.65
CA THR A 155 17.94 -31.81 8.21
C THR A 155 16.54 -31.29 7.89
N VAL A 156 16.35 -30.75 6.69
CA VAL A 156 15.05 -30.28 6.19
C VAL A 156 14.81 -30.71 4.76
N THR A 157 13.56 -30.99 4.44
CA THR A 157 13.10 -31.18 3.06
C THR A 157 12.38 -29.91 2.60
N PRO A 158 12.88 -29.24 1.54
CA PRO A 158 12.25 -28.04 1.03
C PRO A 158 11.04 -28.36 0.14
N THR A 159 10.04 -27.50 0.16
CA THR A 159 8.96 -27.43 -0.84
C THR A 159 8.71 -25.97 -1.14
N VAL A 160 8.73 -25.60 -2.42
CA VAL A 160 8.52 -24.21 -2.85
C VAL A 160 7.28 -24.17 -3.72
N TRP A 161 6.43 -23.18 -3.50
CA TRP A 161 5.32 -22.84 -4.37
C TRP A 161 5.65 -21.54 -5.09
N VAL A 162 5.40 -21.51 -6.39
CA VAL A 162 5.59 -20.34 -7.22
C VAL A 162 4.29 -19.98 -7.92
N ARG A 163 4.14 -18.70 -8.28
CA ARG A 163 3.07 -18.21 -9.16
C ARG A 163 3.67 -17.61 -10.43
N PRO A 164 2.91 -17.60 -11.53
CA PRO A 164 3.35 -16.97 -12.76
C PRO A 164 3.55 -15.46 -12.57
N ARG A 165 4.68 -14.96 -13.08
CA ARG A 165 5.00 -13.55 -13.15
C ARG A 165 4.51 -13.00 -14.48
N GLN A 166 3.51 -12.14 -14.42
CA GLN A 166 2.96 -11.48 -15.61
C GLN A 166 4.04 -10.72 -16.38
N GLY A 167 4.12 -10.98 -17.68
CA GLY A 167 5.10 -10.35 -18.57
C GLY A 167 5.46 -11.20 -19.80
N PRO A 168 6.41 -10.73 -20.64
CA PRO A 168 6.75 -11.38 -21.91
C PRO A 168 7.35 -12.78 -21.75
N LYS A 169 8.09 -13.04 -20.66
CA LYS A 169 8.66 -14.37 -20.40
C LYS A 169 7.60 -15.42 -20.10
N LEU A 170 6.52 -15.03 -19.40
CA LEU A 170 5.37 -15.90 -19.23
C LEU A 170 4.65 -16.13 -20.56
N ALA A 171 4.47 -15.08 -21.38
CA ALA A 171 3.86 -15.20 -22.71
C ALA A 171 4.61 -16.20 -23.60
N ASP A 172 5.93 -16.17 -23.59
CA ASP A 172 6.78 -17.13 -24.34
C ASP A 172 6.57 -18.58 -23.86
N LEU A 173 6.42 -18.79 -22.55
CA LEU A 173 6.22 -20.11 -21.95
C LEU A 173 4.84 -20.71 -22.29
N ILE A 174 3.79 -19.89 -22.26
CA ILE A 174 2.40 -20.35 -22.44
C ILE A 174 1.93 -20.38 -23.89
N ALA A 175 2.63 -19.67 -24.80
CA ALA A 175 2.32 -19.67 -26.23
C ALA A 175 2.28 -21.08 -26.80
N GLU A 176 1.26 -21.37 -27.60
CA GLU A 176 1.15 -22.66 -28.27
C GLU A 176 2.29 -22.80 -29.31
N PRO A 177 3.10 -23.87 -29.27
CA PRO A 177 4.17 -24.06 -30.24
C PRO A 177 3.65 -24.16 -31.68
N ASP A 178 4.45 -23.75 -32.65
CA ASP A 178 4.13 -23.82 -34.09
C ASP A 178 2.82 -23.13 -34.52
N THR A 179 2.40 -22.11 -33.76
CA THR A 179 1.25 -21.24 -34.08
C THR A 179 1.67 -19.81 -34.38
N THR A 180 0.77 -19.04 -34.99
CA THR A 180 0.97 -17.61 -35.23
C THR A 180 1.06 -16.84 -33.91
N ARG A 181 2.10 -16.01 -33.75
CA ARG A 181 2.32 -15.19 -32.54
C ARG A 181 2.21 -13.71 -32.84
N ALA A 182 1.60 -12.95 -31.93
CA ALA A 182 1.57 -11.50 -31.99
C ALA A 182 2.61 -10.84 -31.08
N HIS A 183 3.19 -9.75 -31.57
CA HIS A 183 4.12 -8.88 -30.87
C HIS A 183 3.68 -7.43 -31.05
N GLY A 184 3.67 -6.66 -29.98
CA GLY A 184 3.28 -5.25 -30.01
C GLY A 184 3.38 -4.63 -28.63
N ASP A 185 3.45 -3.30 -28.60
CA ASP A 185 3.52 -2.57 -27.35
C ASP A 185 2.17 -2.62 -26.62
N SER A 186 2.21 -2.68 -25.29
CA SER A 186 1.05 -2.51 -24.42
C SER A 186 1.49 -1.91 -23.09
N ASP A 187 0.61 -1.16 -22.44
CA ASP A 187 0.82 -0.71 -21.05
C ASP A 187 0.42 -1.78 -20.03
N VAL A 188 -0.38 -2.78 -20.45
CA VAL A 188 -0.77 -3.91 -19.61
C VAL A 188 0.29 -5.00 -19.75
N LEU A 189 0.97 -5.32 -18.64
CA LEU A 189 1.97 -6.40 -18.60
C LEU A 189 1.36 -7.80 -18.49
N ASP A 190 0.10 -7.87 -18.06
CA ASP A 190 -0.66 -9.11 -17.93
C ASP A 190 -0.88 -9.75 -19.30
N VAL A 191 -0.59 -11.05 -19.41
CA VAL A 191 -0.59 -11.74 -20.71
C VAL A 191 -1.94 -11.64 -21.41
N LEU A 192 -3.04 -11.66 -20.65
CA LEU A 192 -4.42 -11.61 -21.13
C LEU A 192 -4.86 -10.23 -21.66
N GLY A 193 -4.05 -9.18 -21.44
CA GLY A 193 -4.27 -7.82 -21.98
C GLY A 193 -3.14 -7.31 -22.88
N SER A 194 -2.05 -8.09 -22.99
CA SER A 194 -0.86 -7.78 -23.80
C SER A 194 -1.03 -8.27 -25.25
N ALA A 195 0.03 -8.15 -26.07
CA ALA A 195 0.01 -8.63 -27.45
C ALA A 195 -0.27 -10.13 -27.58
N TYR A 196 0.06 -10.94 -26.56
CA TYR A 196 -0.26 -12.37 -26.52
C TYR A 196 -1.75 -12.64 -26.76
N ALA A 197 -2.62 -11.84 -26.14
CA ALA A 197 -4.06 -11.98 -26.20
C ALA A 197 -4.66 -11.75 -27.60
N ALA A 198 -3.91 -11.17 -28.55
CA ALA A 198 -4.42 -10.95 -29.90
C ALA A 198 -4.38 -12.22 -30.79
N THR A 199 -3.71 -13.29 -30.33
CA THR A 199 -3.51 -14.53 -31.08
C THR A 199 -3.57 -15.76 -30.16
N ASP A 200 -4.21 -15.68 -28.98
CA ASP A 200 -4.27 -16.81 -28.04
C ASP A 200 -5.42 -17.78 -28.36
N GLY A 201 -6.32 -17.39 -29.27
CA GLY A 201 -7.47 -18.15 -29.72
C GLY A 201 -8.69 -17.99 -28.79
N ASP A 202 -8.65 -17.08 -27.81
CA ASP A 202 -9.74 -16.83 -26.86
C ASP A 202 -10.40 -15.46 -27.13
N PRO A 203 -11.63 -15.43 -27.70
CA PRO A 203 -12.33 -14.18 -27.97
C PRO A 203 -12.74 -13.39 -26.70
N ALA A 204 -12.51 -13.92 -25.50
CA ALA A 204 -12.72 -13.22 -24.23
C ALA A 204 -11.56 -12.30 -23.86
N THR A 205 -10.34 -12.56 -24.34
CA THR A 205 -9.15 -11.75 -24.08
C THR A 205 -8.98 -10.69 -25.18
N ALA A 206 -8.20 -9.65 -24.91
CA ALA A 206 -7.93 -8.63 -25.94
C ALA A 206 -6.62 -7.88 -25.69
N TRP A 207 -5.82 -7.74 -26.73
CA TRP A 207 -4.69 -6.82 -26.72
C TRP A 207 -5.19 -5.38 -26.63
N THR A 208 -4.66 -4.64 -25.66
CA THR A 208 -4.90 -3.20 -25.52
C THR A 208 -3.63 -2.44 -25.90
N ALA A 209 -3.74 -1.53 -26.86
CA ALA A 209 -2.62 -0.67 -27.25
C ALA A 209 -2.21 0.30 -26.13
N PRO A 210 -0.99 0.86 -26.16
CA PRO A 210 -0.52 1.77 -25.12
C PRO A 210 -1.36 3.04 -25.01
N GLN A 211 -1.60 3.53 -23.81
CA GLN A 211 -2.37 4.75 -23.55
C GLN A 211 -1.77 5.98 -24.24
N ARG A 212 -0.44 6.04 -24.43
CA ARG A 212 0.23 7.17 -25.10
C ARG A 212 -0.25 7.40 -26.53
N VAL A 213 -0.82 6.38 -27.19
CA VAL A 213 -1.22 6.49 -28.61
C VAL A 213 -2.42 7.41 -28.82
N VAL A 214 -3.28 7.57 -27.81
CA VAL A 214 -4.43 8.49 -27.90
C VAL A 214 -4.03 9.96 -27.79
N GLN A 215 -2.88 10.27 -27.17
CA GLN A 215 -2.44 11.65 -26.99
C GLN A 215 -2.12 12.33 -28.33
N TYR A 216 -1.55 11.58 -29.27
CA TYR A 216 -1.11 12.09 -30.58
C TYR A 216 -1.82 11.40 -31.76
N LYS A 217 -2.85 10.56 -31.51
CA LYS A 217 -3.46 9.64 -32.49
C LYS A 217 -2.40 8.94 -33.35
N SER A 218 -1.32 8.45 -32.72
CA SER A 218 -0.30 7.68 -33.41
C SER A 218 -0.81 6.25 -33.63
N PRO A 219 -0.80 5.69 -34.85
CA PRO A 219 -1.30 4.34 -35.09
C PRO A 219 -0.52 3.29 -34.27
N PRO A 220 -1.15 2.56 -33.33
CA PRO A 220 -0.49 1.42 -32.71
C PRO A 220 -0.35 0.28 -33.71
N THR A 221 0.75 -0.45 -33.61
CA THR A 221 1.10 -1.54 -34.52
C THR A 221 1.23 -2.86 -33.78
N LEU A 222 0.61 -3.90 -34.33
CA LEU A 222 0.74 -5.28 -33.94
C LEU A 222 1.41 -6.07 -35.07
N THR A 223 2.46 -6.82 -34.76
CA THR A 223 3.19 -7.64 -35.72
C THR A 223 2.91 -9.11 -35.46
N LEU A 224 2.39 -9.81 -36.46
CA LEU A 224 2.19 -11.25 -36.41
C LEU A 224 3.40 -11.96 -37.02
N SER A 225 3.91 -12.97 -36.33
CA SER A 225 4.95 -13.88 -36.80
C SER A 225 4.33 -15.25 -37.05
N LEU A 226 4.35 -15.68 -38.31
CA LEU A 226 3.87 -16.98 -38.76
C LEU A 226 4.98 -18.03 -38.54
N PRO A 227 4.64 -19.31 -38.30
CA PRO A 227 5.64 -20.37 -38.07
C PRO A 227 6.58 -20.60 -39.26
N ARG A 228 6.11 -20.29 -40.47
CA ARG A 228 6.87 -20.41 -41.72
C ARG A 228 6.31 -19.45 -42.78
N PRO A 229 7.14 -19.02 -43.76
CA PRO A 229 6.66 -18.23 -44.88
C PRO A 229 5.50 -18.93 -45.61
N THR A 230 4.34 -18.28 -45.61
CA THR A 230 3.10 -18.82 -46.18
C THR A 230 2.42 -17.73 -47.02
N GLU A 231 1.68 -18.10 -48.05
CA GLU A 231 0.88 -17.14 -48.80
C GLU A 231 -0.28 -16.61 -47.94
N VAL A 232 -0.23 -15.33 -47.60
CA VAL A 232 -1.28 -14.62 -46.86
C VAL A 232 -2.12 -13.86 -47.87
N ALA A 233 -3.41 -14.18 -47.95
CA ALA A 233 -4.37 -13.53 -48.86
C ALA A 233 -5.45 -12.73 -48.13
N GLY A 234 -5.55 -12.88 -46.81
CA GLY A 234 -6.52 -12.14 -46.02
C GLY A 234 -6.17 -12.09 -44.54
N LEU A 235 -6.93 -11.30 -43.80
CA LEU A 235 -6.82 -11.17 -42.36
C LEU A 235 -8.22 -11.18 -41.75
N ARG A 236 -8.45 -11.95 -40.70
CA ARG A 236 -9.67 -11.89 -39.89
C ARG A 236 -9.38 -11.13 -38.61
N LEU A 237 -10.15 -10.07 -38.37
CA LEU A 237 -10.07 -9.24 -37.17
C LEU A 237 -11.31 -9.44 -36.32
N LEU A 238 -11.12 -9.58 -35.01
CA LEU A 238 -12.20 -9.60 -34.02
C LEU A 238 -11.98 -8.44 -33.03
N PRO A 239 -12.89 -7.45 -32.98
CA PRO A 239 -12.90 -6.44 -31.93
C PRO A 239 -13.19 -7.06 -30.55
N SER A 240 -12.91 -6.32 -29.48
CA SER A 240 -13.29 -6.75 -28.13
C SER A 240 -14.82 -6.89 -28.01
N ARG A 241 -15.28 -7.91 -27.27
CA ARG A 241 -16.71 -8.05 -26.90
C ARG A 241 -17.21 -6.96 -25.96
N SER A 242 -16.28 -6.24 -25.34
CA SER A 242 -16.54 -5.13 -24.44
C SER A 242 -16.31 -3.80 -25.19
N ALA A 243 -16.86 -2.71 -24.66
CA ALA A 243 -16.60 -1.37 -25.19
C ALA A 243 -15.10 -0.99 -25.12
N LEU A 244 -14.35 -1.60 -24.20
CA LEU A 244 -12.91 -1.42 -24.07
C LEU A 244 -12.15 -2.75 -24.26
N PRO A 245 -11.01 -2.76 -24.96
CA PRO A 245 -10.39 -1.64 -25.68
C PRO A 245 -11.24 -1.11 -26.85
N ALA A 246 -10.99 0.13 -27.28
CA ALA A 246 -11.81 0.79 -28.29
C ALA A 246 -11.75 0.09 -29.66
N HIS A 247 -12.86 0.07 -30.38
CA HIS A 247 -12.95 -0.69 -31.63
C HIS A 247 -12.29 0.10 -32.78
N PRO A 248 -11.38 -0.52 -33.55
CA PRO A 248 -10.77 0.14 -34.70
C PRO A 248 -11.77 0.28 -35.85
N THR A 249 -11.71 1.41 -36.55
CA THR A 249 -12.55 1.73 -37.73
C THR A 249 -11.74 1.72 -39.02
N MET A 250 -10.41 1.83 -38.92
CA MET A 250 -9.50 1.78 -40.06
C MET A 250 -8.20 1.09 -39.69
N VAL A 251 -7.74 0.18 -40.55
CA VAL A 251 -6.49 -0.55 -40.36
C VAL A 251 -5.63 -0.50 -41.61
N ALA A 252 -4.32 -0.53 -41.44
CA ALA A 252 -3.35 -0.80 -42.50
C ALA A 252 -2.67 -2.13 -42.25
N VAL A 253 -2.72 -3.01 -43.23
CA VAL A 253 -2.04 -4.32 -43.19
C VAL A 253 -0.89 -4.32 -44.18
N ASP A 254 0.32 -4.57 -43.70
CA ASP A 254 1.52 -4.66 -44.54
C ASP A 254 2.07 -6.09 -44.50
N LEU A 255 2.15 -6.71 -45.68
CA LEU A 255 2.72 -8.05 -45.88
C LEU A 255 4.20 -7.98 -46.29
N GLY A 256 4.79 -6.77 -46.35
CA GLY A 256 6.15 -6.44 -46.77
C GLY A 256 6.26 -5.93 -48.23
N ASP A 257 5.13 -5.68 -48.89
CA ASP A 257 5.01 -5.01 -50.20
C ASP A 257 4.34 -3.62 -50.10
N GLY A 258 4.01 -3.17 -48.88
CA GLY A 258 3.44 -1.86 -48.58
C GLY A 258 2.09 -1.96 -47.87
N PRO A 259 1.67 -0.87 -47.19
CA PRO A 259 0.46 -0.87 -46.38
C PRO A 259 -0.81 -0.90 -47.24
N GLN A 260 -1.64 -1.92 -47.03
CA GLN A 260 -2.97 -2.05 -47.61
C GLN A 260 -4.02 -1.56 -46.62
N VAL A 261 -4.58 -0.37 -46.88
CA VAL A 261 -5.58 0.26 -46.00
C VAL A 261 -6.97 -0.35 -46.22
N ARG A 262 -7.67 -0.66 -45.13
CA ARG A 262 -9.04 -1.17 -45.13
C ARG A 262 -9.86 -0.48 -44.04
N ALA A 263 -11.12 -0.18 -44.34
CA ALA A 263 -12.10 0.18 -43.33
C ALA A 263 -12.59 -1.08 -42.60
N VAL A 264 -12.91 -0.93 -41.32
CA VAL A 264 -13.42 -1.99 -40.44
C VAL A 264 -14.69 -1.45 -39.77
N ASN A 265 -15.75 -2.24 -39.73
CA ASN A 265 -16.97 -1.87 -39.02
C ASN A 265 -16.74 -1.95 -37.50
N HIS A 266 -17.48 -1.17 -36.73
CA HIS A 266 -17.37 -1.07 -35.28
C HIS A 266 -18.45 -1.88 -34.54
N ASP A 267 -19.14 -2.79 -35.24
CA ASP A 267 -20.30 -3.51 -34.71
C ASP A 267 -19.94 -4.66 -33.74
N GLY A 268 -18.66 -4.81 -33.38
CA GLY A 268 -18.15 -5.88 -32.51
C GLY A 268 -18.07 -7.27 -33.14
N GLU A 269 -18.51 -7.44 -34.39
CA GLU A 269 -18.51 -8.74 -35.10
C GLU A 269 -17.17 -9.03 -35.81
N PRO A 270 -16.79 -10.32 -35.95
CA PRO A 270 -15.60 -10.72 -36.70
C PRO A 270 -15.69 -10.29 -38.16
N GLN A 271 -14.61 -9.70 -38.68
CA GLN A 271 -14.54 -9.20 -40.05
C GLN A 271 -13.35 -9.79 -40.80
N THR A 272 -13.59 -10.23 -42.03
CA THR A 272 -12.55 -10.76 -42.91
C THR A 272 -12.19 -9.71 -43.97
N LEU A 273 -10.90 -9.36 -44.00
CA LEU A 273 -10.31 -8.40 -44.92
C LEU A 273 -9.57 -9.13 -46.04
N SER A 274 -9.95 -8.89 -47.29
CA SER A 274 -9.21 -9.39 -48.45
C SER A 274 -8.00 -8.51 -48.76
N LEU A 275 -6.85 -9.15 -48.93
CA LEU A 275 -5.56 -8.51 -49.22
C LEU A 275 -5.06 -8.96 -50.59
N HIS A 276 -4.12 -8.21 -51.14
CA HIS A 276 -3.32 -8.71 -52.26
C HIS A 276 -2.41 -9.83 -51.72
N PRO A 277 -2.50 -11.06 -52.26
CA PRO A 277 -1.79 -12.20 -51.70
C PRO A 277 -0.27 -12.05 -51.77
N ARG A 278 0.42 -12.45 -50.70
CA ARG A 278 1.89 -12.47 -50.66
C ARG A 278 2.41 -13.58 -49.77
N VAL A 279 3.50 -14.22 -50.20
CA VAL A 279 4.26 -15.14 -49.35
C VAL A 279 5.11 -14.33 -48.37
N THR A 280 4.81 -14.45 -47.09
CA THR A 280 5.52 -13.78 -46.00
C THR A 280 5.44 -14.64 -44.73
N ASP A 281 6.33 -14.43 -43.78
CA ASP A 281 6.26 -14.94 -42.41
C ASP A 281 5.91 -13.84 -41.40
N THR A 282 5.85 -12.57 -41.83
CA THR A 282 5.49 -11.44 -40.98
C THR A 282 4.33 -10.65 -41.57
N VAL A 283 3.34 -10.34 -40.74
CA VAL A 283 2.19 -9.49 -41.09
C VAL A 283 2.12 -8.34 -40.09
N THR A 284 2.18 -7.11 -40.58
CA THR A 284 2.13 -5.92 -39.72
C THR A 284 0.75 -5.29 -39.82
N VAL A 285 0.07 -5.10 -38.69
CA VAL A 285 -1.28 -4.54 -38.60
C VAL A 285 -1.23 -3.24 -37.79
N SER A 286 -1.50 -2.11 -38.42
CA SER A 286 -1.55 -0.81 -37.75
C SER A 286 -2.99 -0.30 -37.67
N LEU A 287 -3.43 0.10 -36.48
CA LEU A 287 -4.78 0.64 -36.27
C LEU A 287 -4.73 2.15 -36.55
N LEU A 288 -5.25 2.58 -37.71
CA LEU A 288 -5.13 3.97 -38.17
C LEU A 288 -6.16 4.90 -37.55
N ASP A 289 -7.36 4.40 -37.27
CA ASP A 289 -8.43 5.15 -36.60
C ASP A 289 -9.35 4.21 -35.81
N TRP A 290 -10.07 4.75 -34.84
CA TRP A 290 -10.89 4.01 -33.88
C TRP A 290 -11.93 4.91 -33.19
N GLU A 291 -12.86 4.29 -32.47
CA GLU A 291 -13.87 5.02 -31.71
C GLU A 291 -13.28 5.78 -30.51
N ASP A 292 -13.63 7.05 -30.37
CA ASP A 292 -13.21 7.88 -29.24
C ASP A 292 -14.10 7.58 -28.01
N ILE A 293 -13.60 6.72 -27.11
CA ILE A 293 -14.30 6.36 -25.87
C ILE A 293 -13.68 7.12 -24.69
N ILE A 294 -14.50 7.90 -23.99
CA ILE A 294 -14.10 8.62 -22.77
C ILE A 294 -14.45 7.77 -21.55
N ASP A 295 -13.44 7.44 -20.77
CA ASP A 295 -13.55 6.75 -19.49
C ASP A 295 -13.24 7.72 -18.34
N ARG A 296 -14.05 7.66 -17.28
CA ARG A 296 -13.76 8.36 -16.03
C ARG A 296 -13.05 7.40 -15.10
N ASN A 297 -11.75 7.60 -14.95
CA ASN A 297 -10.95 6.69 -14.13
C ASN A 297 -11.25 6.83 -12.62
N ALA A 298 -10.71 5.93 -11.81
CA ALA A 298 -10.90 5.93 -10.36
C ALA A 298 -10.35 7.18 -9.64
N LEU A 299 -9.51 7.98 -10.31
CA LEU A 299 -8.97 9.25 -9.82
C LEU A 299 -9.84 10.46 -10.22
N GLY A 300 -10.90 10.24 -11.00
CA GLY A 300 -11.84 11.27 -11.45
C GLY A 300 -11.42 12.01 -12.72
N PHE A 301 -10.37 11.56 -13.42
CA PHE A 301 -9.98 12.14 -14.71
C PHE A 301 -10.75 11.48 -15.85
N ASP A 302 -11.25 12.31 -16.76
CA ASP A 302 -11.81 11.87 -18.04
C ASP A 302 -10.65 11.63 -19.02
N GLN A 303 -10.53 10.41 -19.53
CA GLN A 303 -9.45 9.99 -20.42
C GLN A 303 -10.00 9.25 -21.63
N LEU A 304 -9.49 9.58 -22.81
CA LEU A 304 -9.71 8.76 -24.01
C LEU A 304 -9.02 7.41 -23.85
N LYS A 305 -9.60 6.37 -24.44
CA LYS A 305 -9.05 5.00 -24.36
C LYS A 305 -8.46 4.52 -25.68
N PRO A 306 -7.35 3.76 -25.62
CA PRO A 306 -6.67 3.24 -26.79
C PRO A 306 -7.48 2.11 -27.44
N PRO A 307 -7.22 1.86 -28.74
CA PRO A 307 -7.86 0.76 -29.44
C PRO A 307 -7.22 -0.58 -29.08
N GLY A 308 -7.85 -1.64 -29.55
CA GLY A 308 -7.36 -3.01 -29.36
C GLY A 308 -8.14 -4.03 -30.16
N LEU A 309 -7.66 -5.26 -30.12
CA LEU A 309 -8.23 -6.39 -30.86
C LEU A 309 -8.27 -7.61 -29.95
N ALA A 310 -9.39 -8.33 -29.99
CA ALA A 310 -9.54 -9.62 -29.32
C ALA A 310 -8.77 -10.70 -30.08
N GLU A 311 -8.95 -10.79 -31.40
CA GLU A 311 -8.27 -11.82 -32.20
C GLU A 311 -7.84 -11.28 -33.57
N VAL A 312 -6.67 -11.75 -34.02
CA VAL A 312 -6.09 -11.44 -35.32
C VAL A 312 -5.60 -12.71 -35.98
N THR A 313 -6.32 -13.17 -37.01
CA THR A 313 -6.00 -14.43 -37.70
C THR A 313 -5.58 -14.18 -39.14
N ALA A 314 -4.33 -14.53 -39.50
CA ALA A 314 -3.89 -14.53 -40.90
C ALA A 314 -4.59 -15.63 -41.69
N LEU A 315 -5.02 -15.34 -42.92
CA LEU A 315 -5.75 -16.27 -43.78
C LEU A 315 -4.97 -16.58 -45.07
N GLY A 316 -5.01 -17.85 -45.48
CA GLY A 316 -4.45 -18.33 -46.73
C GLY A 316 -5.31 -17.96 -47.96
N ALA A 317 -4.86 -18.37 -49.15
CA ALA A 317 -5.57 -18.13 -50.41
C ALA A 317 -6.99 -18.73 -50.47
N ASP A 318 -7.23 -19.82 -49.72
CA ASP A 318 -8.53 -20.47 -49.56
C ASP A 318 -9.37 -19.89 -48.40
N LEU A 319 -8.93 -18.78 -47.80
CA LEU A 319 -9.49 -18.16 -46.61
C LEU A 319 -9.48 -19.05 -45.36
N SER A 320 -8.63 -20.09 -45.33
CA SER A 320 -8.40 -20.89 -44.14
C SER A 320 -7.44 -20.18 -43.17
N PRO A 321 -7.65 -20.32 -41.84
CA PRO A 321 -6.71 -19.81 -40.84
C PRO A 321 -5.31 -20.41 -40.98
N ILE A 322 -4.28 -19.56 -40.95
CA ILE A 322 -2.88 -19.97 -40.96
C ILE A 322 -2.41 -20.19 -39.53
N ALA A 323 -2.22 -21.46 -39.15
CA ALA A 323 -1.69 -21.89 -37.86
C ALA A 323 -2.30 -21.14 -36.65
N PRO A 324 -3.64 -21.13 -36.51
CA PRO A 324 -4.29 -20.47 -35.37
C PRO A 324 -3.98 -21.22 -34.08
N ALA A 325 -3.82 -20.47 -32.98
CA ALA A 325 -3.85 -21.05 -31.64
C ALA A 325 -5.28 -21.53 -31.30
N ASP A 326 -5.36 -22.53 -30.43
CA ASP A 326 -6.62 -23.04 -29.90
C ASP A 326 -6.57 -22.94 -28.38
N ALA A 327 -7.24 -21.92 -27.83
CA ALA A 327 -7.22 -21.65 -26.40
C ALA A 327 -7.67 -22.86 -25.56
N VAL A 328 -8.69 -23.60 -26.00
CA VAL A 328 -9.21 -24.76 -25.25
C VAL A 328 -8.19 -25.88 -25.22
N ARG A 329 -7.58 -26.20 -26.37
CA ARG A 329 -6.51 -27.19 -26.47
C ARG A 329 -5.28 -26.75 -25.68
N ASN A 330 -4.81 -25.52 -25.88
CA ASN A 330 -3.60 -24.99 -25.27
C ASN A 330 -3.70 -24.92 -23.75
N ARG A 331 -4.88 -24.57 -23.18
CA ARG A 331 -5.08 -24.57 -21.72
C ARG A 331 -4.80 -25.92 -21.06
N SER A 332 -5.08 -27.03 -21.76
CA SER A 332 -4.79 -28.38 -21.26
C SER A 332 -3.35 -28.83 -21.48
N ARG A 333 -2.55 -28.08 -22.25
CA ARG A 333 -1.17 -28.40 -22.56
C ARG A 333 -0.32 -28.36 -21.30
N GLU A 334 0.43 -29.43 -21.11
CA GLU A 334 1.38 -29.55 -20.02
C GLU A 334 2.61 -28.66 -20.28
N ILE A 335 3.05 -27.96 -19.23
CA ILE A 335 4.28 -27.20 -19.18
C ILE A 335 5.21 -27.89 -18.20
N THR A 336 6.43 -28.17 -18.66
CA THR A 336 7.52 -28.62 -17.81
C THR A 336 8.66 -27.60 -17.89
N VAL A 337 9.09 -27.10 -16.74
CA VAL A 337 10.35 -26.38 -16.58
C VAL A 337 11.31 -27.35 -15.93
N ASP A 338 12.38 -27.69 -16.63
CA ASP A 338 13.37 -28.66 -16.17
C ASP A 338 14.22 -28.12 -14.99
N CYS A 339 15.10 -28.97 -14.48
CA CYS A 339 15.96 -28.64 -13.35
C CYS A 339 17.00 -27.55 -13.65
N GLU A 340 17.39 -27.38 -14.90
CA GLU A 340 18.39 -26.40 -15.31
C GLU A 340 17.79 -24.99 -15.34
N HIS A 341 16.53 -24.88 -15.75
CA HIS A 341 15.82 -23.61 -15.92
C HIS A 341 14.82 -23.29 -14.79
N GLY A 342 14.53 -24.26 -13.91
CA GLY A 342 13.58 -24.09 -12.82
C GLY A 342 14.13 -23.29 -11.63
N PRO A 343 13.28 -23.03 -10.62
CA PRO A 343 13.69 -22.32 -9.42
C PRO A 343 14.88 -22.97 -8.72
N VAL A 344 15.75 -22.15 -8.14
CA VAL A 344 16.92 -22.61 -7.38
C VAL A 344 16.79 -22.17 -5.91
N ILE A 345 16.98 -23.11 -5.01
CA ILE A 345 17.01 -22.87 -3.55
C ILE A 345 18.47 -22.89 -3.10
N ALA A 346 18.93 -21.81 -2.48
CA ALA A 346 20.26 -21.71 -1.90
C ALA A 346 20.16 -21.53 -0.38
N VAL A 347 20.74 -22.45 0.38
CA VAL A 347 20.79 -22.38 1.85
C VAL A 347 21.96 -23.22 2.38
N ALA A 348 22.63 -22.73 3.43
CA ALA A 348 23.75 -23.41 4.08
C ALA A 348 24.87 -23.87 3.10
N GLY A 349 25.09 -23.11 2.01
CA GLY A 349 26.10 -23.42 0.99
C GLY A 349 25.70 -24.50 -0.02
N ARG A 350 24.47 -25.03 0.02
CA ARG A 350 23.92 -25.96 -0.97
C ARG A 350 23.00 -25.23 -1.93
N PHE A 351 23.05 -25.61 -3.20
CA PHE A 351 22.10 -25.21 -4.24
C PHE A 351 21.24 -26.41 -4.62
N VAL A 352 19.92 -26.29 -4.47
CA VAL A 352 18.96 -27.32 -4.84
C VAL A 352 18.15 -26.81 -6.02
N HIS A 353 18.36 -27.45 -7.17
CA HIS A 353 17.59 -27.22 -8.37
C HIS A 353 16.20 -27.85 -8.26
N THR A 354 15.19 -27.18 -8.78
CA THR A 354 13.81 -27.66 -8.78
C THR A 354 13.26 -27.69 -10.20
N SER A 355 12.24 -28.53 -10.42
CA SER A 355 11.48 -28.59 -11.66
C SER A 355 10.03 -28.22 -11.39
N ILE A 356 9.36 -27.71 -12.43
CA ILE A 356 7.93 -27.37 -12.37
C ILE A 356 7.21 -28.20 -13.42
N ARG A 357 6.09 -28.80 -13.02
CA ARG A 357 5.19 -29.51 -13.92
C ARG A 357 3.77 -29.01 -13.69
N THR A 358 3.17 -28.38 -14.69
CA THR A 358 1.86 -27.72 -14.59
C THR A 358 1.16 -27.67 -15.95
N THR A 359 0.06 -26.92 -16.07
CA THR A 359 -0.63 -26.66 -17.33
C THR A 359 -0.64 -25.17 -17.65
N VAL A 360 -0.83 -24.84 -18.92
CA VAL A 360 -1.07 -23.45 -19.34
C VAL A 360 -2.28 -22.86 -18.60
N GLY A 361 -3.36 -23.64 -18.43
CA GLY A 361 -4.55 -23.22 -17.69
C GLY A 361 -4.24 -22.77 -16.26
N ALA A 362 -3.49 -23.57 -15.50
CA ALA A 362 -3.10 -23.22 -14.13
C ALA A 362 -2.26 -21.94 -14.06
N LEU A 363 -1.40 -21.69 -15.05
CA LEU A 363 -0.63 -20.45 -15.16
C LEU A 363 -1.51 -19.25 -15.54
N LEU A 364 -2.46 -19.42 -16.46
CA LEU A 364 -3.42 -18.37 -16.82
C LEU A 364 -4.35 -18.00 -15.65
N ASP A 365 -4.71 -18.99 -14.82
CA ASP A 365 -5.55 -18.81 -13.63
C ASP A 365 -4.75 -18.33 -12.39
N ALA A 366 -3.44 -18.10 -12.57
CA ALA A 366 -2.49 -17.67 -11.54
C ALA A 366 -2.46 -18.57 -10.30
N GLU A 367 -2.67 -19.89 -10.47
CA GLU A 367 -2.64 -20.86 -9.38
C GLU A 367 -1.21 -21.02 -8.80
N PRO A 368 -1.06 -21.28 -7.49
CA PRO A 368 0.21 -21.71 -6.92
C PRO A 368 0.63 -23.08 -7.48
N VAL A 369 1.83 -23.15 -8.05
CA VAL A 369 2.40 -24.37 -8.60
C VAL A 369 3.58 -24.80 -7.75
N ALA A 370 3.65 -26.09 -7.39
CA ALA A 370 4.78 -26.63 -6.65
C ALA A 370 6.00 -26.78 -7.55
N ALA A 371 7.14 -26.23 -7.11
CA ALA A 371 8.45 -26.50 -7.64
C ALA A 371 9.09 -27.62 -6.82
N LEU A 372 9.28 -28.77 -7.46
CA LEU A 372 9.75 -30.00 -6.80
C LEU A 372 11.27 -30.10 -6.90
N PRO A 373 12.00 -30.38 -5.81
CA PRO A 373 13.43 -30.67 -5.87
C PRO A 373 13.75 -31.77 -6.87
N CYS A 374 14.78 -31.56 -7.68
CA CYS A 374 15.27 -32.57 -8.60
C CYS A 374 16.11 -33.64 -7.91
N GLU A 375 16.62 -33.33 -6.72
CA GLU A 375 17.31 -34.24 -5.82
C GLU A 375 16.49 -34.38 -4.53
N ASP A 376 16.22 -35.62 -4.11
CA ASP A 376 15.43 -35.90 -2.90
C ASP A 376 16.25 -35.85 -1.59
N GLU A 377 17.52 -35.46 -1.66
CA GLU A 377 18.40 -35.45 -0.49
C GLU A 377 18.07 -34.27 0.44
N PRO A 378 17.79 -34.52 1.74
CA PRO A 378 17.54 -33.46 2.70
C PRO A 378 18.70 -32.47 2.81
N ILE A 379 18.38 -31.20 3.05
CA ILE A 379 19.36 -30.14 3.28
C ILE A 379 19.77 -30.17 4.74
N SER A 380 21.07 -30.25 5.03
CA SER A 380 21.61 -30.11 6.38
C SER A 380 21.75 -28.63 6.76
N LEU A 381 21.04 -28.20 7.80
CA LEU A 381 21.13 -26.84 8.34
C LEU A 381 22.03 -26.83 9.59
N PRO A 382 23.18 -26.14 9.55
CA PRO A 382 24.01 -25.96 10.74
C PRO A 382 23.37 -24.97 11.71
N PRO A 383 23.72 -25.03 13.02
CA PRO A 383 23.22 -24.09 14.00
C PRO A 383 23.71 -22.67 13.70
N GLY A 384 22.93 -21.67 14.11
CA GLY A 384 23.21 -20.25 13.88
C GLY A 384 22.28 -19.62 12.86
N GLN A 385 22.69 -18.47 12.31
CA GLN A 385 21.94 -17.77 11.28
C GLN A 385 22.25 -18.37 9.91
N GLN A 386 21.21 -18.82 9.21
CA GLN A 386 21.31 -19.37 7.86
C GLN A 386 20.45 -18.55 6.91
N GLU A 387 21.02 -18.03 5.83
CA GLU A 387 20.24 -17.37 4.79
C GLU A 387 19.64 -18.41 3.84
N LEU A 388 18.32 -18.35 3.68
CA LEU A 388 17.57 -19.04 2.64
C LEU A 388 17.30 -18.04 1.53
N LEU A 389 17.81 -18.32 0.34
CA LEU A 389 17.56 -17.56 -0.88
C LEU A 389 16.86 -18.46 -1.90
N ILE A 390 15.78 -17.97 -2.51
CA ILE A 390 15.08 -18.67 -3.59
C ILE A 390 15.04 -17.75 -4.80
N SER A 391 15.56 -18.24 -5.92
CA SER A 391 15.53 -17.58 -7.22
C SER A 391 14.52 -18.31 -8.12
N PRO A 392 13.31 -17.77 -8.33
CA PRO A 392 12.21 -18.44 -9.05
C PRO A 392 12.32 -18.44 -10.58
N GLY A 393 13.22 -17.65 -11.17
CA GLY A 393 13.28 -17.43 -12.62
C GLY A 393 12.55 -16.16 -13.05
N ALA A 394 12.47 -15.91 -14.36
CA ALA A 394 11.86 -14.68 -14.90
C ALA A 394 10.34 -14.81 -15.11
N GLU A 395 9.88 -16.05 -15.21
CA GLU A 395 8.52 -16.48 -15.49
C GLU A 395 7.68 -16.60 -14.21
N PHE A 396 8.31 -16.56 -13.03
CA PHE A 396 7.68 -16.88 -11.76
C PHE A 396 8.06 -15.92 -10.63
N VAL A 397 7.24 -15.92 -9.58
CA VAL A 397 7.50 -15.32 -8.27
C VAL A 397 7.26 -16.37 -7.18
N VAL A 398 7.93 -16.26 -6.04
CA VAL A 398 7.73 -17.18 -4.91
C VAL A 398 6.41 -16.83 -4.21
N ASP A 399 5.50 -17.81 -4.10
CA ASP A 399 4.26 -17.73 -3.33
C ASP A 399 4.54 -18.09 -1.86
N GLY A 400 5.28 -19.18 -1.66
CA GLY A 400 5.70 -19.63 -0.34
C GLY A 400 6.75 -20.73 -0.41
N ALA A 401 7.41 -20.98 0.72
CA ALA A 401 8.40 -22.02 0.89
C ALA A 401 8.24 -22.67 2.26
N GLN A 402 8.27 -23.99 2.28
CA GLN A 402 8.29 -24.78 3.51
C GLN A 402 9.59 -25.55 3.62
N LEU A 403 10.24 -25.45 4.78
CA LEU A 403 11.35 -26.31 5.16
C LEU A 403 10.85 -27.25 6.25
N THR A 404 10.58 -28.50 5.90
CA THR A 404 10.01 -29.49 6.81
C THR A 404 11.12 -30.29 7.47
N ALA A 405 11.19 -30.25 8.80
CA ALA A 405 12.11 -31.08 9.58
C ALA A 405 11.49 -32.45 9.90
N PRO A 406 12.29 -33.49 10.22
CA PRO A 406 11.78 -34.84 10.51
C PRO A 406 10.69 -34.90 11.59
N GLY A 407 10.76 -34.04 12.61
CA GLY A 407 9.77 -33.97 13.69
C GLY A 407 8.39 -33.44 13.28
N ALA A 408 8.21 -32.96 12.03
CA ALA A 408 6.91 -32.49 11.55
C ALA A 408 5.85 -33.60 11.49
N ALA A 409 6.24 -34.84 11.19
CA ALA A 409 5.32 -35.97 11.14
C ALA A 409 4.68 -36.28 12.52
N GLU A 410 5.29 -35.80 13.60
CA GLU A 410 4.82 -36.01 14.97
C GLU A 410 3.76 -34.96 15.41
N LEU A 411 3.41 -34.00 14.56
CA LEU A 411 2.38 -32.99 14.84
C LEU A 411 1.00 -33.45 14.30
N PRO A 412 0.12 -34.02 15.13
CA PRO A 412 -1.21 -34.41 14.69
C PRO A 412 -2.11 -33.20 14.46
N THR A 413 -2.90 -33.23 13.40
CA THR A 413 -4.04 -32.32 13.24
C THR A 413 -5.02 -32.56 14.39
N THR A 414 -5.40 -31.49 15.09
CA THR A 414 -6.37 -31.57 16.19
C THR A 414 -7.79 -31.38 15.65
N THR A 415 -8.68 -32.31 15.96
CA THR A 415 -10.12 -32.18 15.66
C THR A 415 -10.84 -31.45 16.80
N THR A 416 -11.68 -30.49 16.44
CA THR A 416 -12.53 -29.79 17.40
C THR A 416 -13.78 -30.61 17.69
N VAL A 417 -14.09 -30.80 18.98
CA VAL A 417 -15.34 -31.46 19.41
C VAL A 417 -16.28 -30.39 19.97
N PRO A 418 -17.52 -30.27 19.44
CA PRO A 418 -18.52 -29.36 20.00
C PRO A 418 -18.77 -29.66 21.48
N ALA A 419 -18.77 -28.62 22.31
CA ALA A 419 -19.11 -28.75 23.73
C ALA A 419 -20.60 -28.47 23.95
N SER A 420 -21.21 -29.17 24.89
CA SER A 420 -22.61 -28.91 25.26
C SER A 420 -22.69 -27.62 26.07
N THR A 421 -23.48 -26.66 25.64
CA THR A 421 -23.68 -25.39 26.35
C THR A 421 -24.89 -25.46 27.30
N GLY A 422 -24.77 -24.79 28.44
CA GLY A 422 -25.88 -24.56 29.37
C GLY A 422 -26.44 -23.15 29.22
N VAL A 423 -26.46 -22.39 30.32
CA VAL A 423 -26.77 -20.95 30.27
C VAL A 423 -25.78 -20.25 29.35
N TRP A 424 -26.26 -19.42 28.42
CA TRP A 424 -25.41 -18.64 27.54
C TRP A 424 -25.87 -17.18 27.49
N GLY A 425 -25.18 -16.31 28.23
CA GLY A 425 -25.51 -14.89 28.33
C GLY A 425 -24.29 -13.97 28.25
N PRO A 426 -24.50 -12.65 28.32
CA PRO A 426 -23.45 -11.65 28.11
C PRO A 426 -22.47 -11.51 29.30
N SER A 427 -22.81 -12.06 30.47
CA SER A 427 -21.97 -11.98 31.68
C SER A 427 -21.78 -13.32 32.40
N ARG A 428 -22.53 -14.34 31.99
CA ARG A 428 -22.44 -15.69 32.53
C ARG A 428 -22.72 -16.70 31.43
N ARG A 429 -21.83 -17.67 31.27
CA ARG A 429 -21.96 -18.77 30.32
C ARG A 429 -21.60 -20.09 31.02
N GLU A 430 -22.16 -21.19 30.55
CA GLU A 430 -21.89 -22.52 31.07
C GLU A 430 -21.58 -23.47 29.93
N VAL A 431 -20.55 -24.28 30.12
CA VAL A 431 -20.13 -25.31 29.17
C VAL A 431 -19.96 -26.62 29.93
N ARG A 432 -20.51 -27.70 29.38
CA ARG A 432 -20.33 -29.07 29.87
C ARG A 432 -19.40 -29.79 28.91
N THR A 433 -18.34 -30.35 29.47
CA THR A 433 -17.37 -31.14 28.72
C THR A 433 -17.29 -32.53 29.34
N PRO A 434 -17.31 -33.62 28.55
CA PRO A 434 -17.22 -34.98 29.08
C PRO A 434 -15.87 -35.20 29.77
N ALA A 435 -15.78 -36.11 30.74
CA ALA A 435 -14.50 -36.43 31.38
C ALA A 435 -13.44 -36.88 30.34
N SER A 436 -12.18 -36.55 30.57
CA SER A 436 -11.08 -36.94 29.68
C SER A 436 -9.84 -37.32 30.47
N ALA A 437 -9.13 -38.36 30.03
CA ALA A 437 -7.85 -38.74 30.64
C ALA A 437 -6.69 -37.79 30.28
N ARG A 438 -6.93 -36.79 29.41
CA ARG A 438 -5.92 -35.84 28.94
C ARG A 438 -6.42 -34.40 29.15
N SER A 439 -5.47 -33.47 29.29
CA SER A 439 -5.78 -32.04 29.25
C SER A 439 -6.33 -31.64 27.88
N ARG A 440 -7.30 -30.74 27.86
CA ARG A 440 -7.94 -30.21 26.65
C ARG A 440 -7.95 -28.69 26.70
N VAL A 441 -8.34 -28.06 25.59
CA VAL A 441 -8.57 -26.62 25.54
C VAL A 441 -10.04 -26.38 25.22
N LEU A 442 -10.73 -25.62 26.09
CA LEU A 442 -12.04 -25.06 25.79
C LEU A 442 -11.82 -23.81 24.93
N VAL A 443 -12.45 -23.75 23.75
CA VAL A 443 -12.31 -22.65 22.80
C VAL A 443 -13.64 -21.93 22.64
N ILE A 444 -13.63 -20.60 22.69
CA ILE A 444 -14.74 -19.75 22.26
C ILE A 444 -14.21 -18.90 21.09
N PRO A 445 -14.82 -18.98 19.90
CA PRO A 445 -14.37 -18.25 18.71
C PRO A 445 -14.77 -16.76 18.78
N GLU A 446 -14.45 -16.11 19.90
CA GLU A 446 -14.59 -14.68 20.16
C GLU A 446 -13.21 -14.12 20.53
N SER A 447 -13.00 -12.82 20.33
CA SER A 447 -11.76 -12.16 20.69
C SER A 447 -11.44 -12.32 22.19
N ILE A 448 -10.18 -12.60 22.50
CA ILE A 448 -9.72 -12.71 23.88
C ILE A 448 -10.07 -11.46 24.68
N ASN A 449 -10.65 -11.66 25.86
CA ASN A 449 -10.97 -10.59 26.79
C ASN A 449 -10.67 -11.03 28.23
N PRO A 450 -9.69 -10.38 28.91
CA PRO A 450 -9.31 -10.71 30.28
C PRO A 450 -10.45 -10.65 31.31
N GLY A 451 -11.56 -9.98 30.99
CA GLY A 451 -12.74 -9.90 31.85
C GLY A 451 -13.50 -11.24 31.99
N TRP A 452 -13.35 -12.17 31.04
CA TRP A 452 -13.93 -13.51 31.13
C TRP A 452 -13.07 -14.46 31.98
N VAL A 453 -13.68 -15.02 33.02
CA VAL A 453 -13.04 -15.98 33.92
C VAL A 453 -13.82 -17.28 33.94
N ALA A 454 -13.15 -18.38 33.56
CA ALA A 454 -13.70 -19.73 33.59
C ALA A 454 -13.32 -20.47 34.89
N ARG A 455 -14.28 -21.19 35.48
CA ARG A 455 -14.08 -22.05 36.66
C ARG A 455 -14.72 -23.42 36.45
N THR A 456 -14.10 -24.48 36.98
CA THR A 456 -14.66 -25.84 37.00
C THR A 456 -15.87 -25.95 37.95
N GLY A 457 -16.56 -27.10 37.93
CA GLY A 457 -17.64 -27.40 38.89
C GLY A 457 -17.19 -27.42 40.36
N SER A 458 -15.90 -27.67 40.62
CA SER A 458 -15.27 -27.54 41.95
C SER A 458 -14.86 -26.11 42.32
N GLY A 459 -15.02 -25.14 41.40
CA GLY A 459 -14.66 -23.74 41.60
C GLY A 459 -13.21 -23.39 41.24
N ALA A 460 -12.40 -24.34 40.77
CA ALA A 460 -11.02 -24.09 40.38
C ALA A 460 -10.96 -23.20 39.12
N ARG A 461 -10.13 -22.14 39.15
CA ARG A 461 -9.96 -21.22 38.03
C ARG A 461 -9.13 -21.87 36.92
N LEU A 462 -9.61 -21.80 35.68
CA LEU A 462 -8.88 -22.30 34.52
C LEU A 462 -7.90 -21.25 33.99
N THR A 463 -6.76 -21.72 33.48
CA THR A 463 -5.73 -20.88 32.85
C THR A 463 -6.20 -20.45 31.47
N ALA A 464 -6.26 -19.14 31.23
CA ALA A 464 -6.61 -18.60 29.92
C ALA A 464 -5.45 -18.78 28.93
N VAL A 465 -5.78 -19.12 27.69
CA VAL A 465 -4.84 -19.27 26.58
C VAL A 465 -5.40 -18.61 25.34
N VAL A 466 -4.53 -18.08 24.49
CA VAL A 466 -4.89 -17.56 23.17
C VAL A 466 -4.88 -18.72 22.20
N VAL A 467 -6.00 -18.95 21.51
CA VAL A 467 -6.14 -20.02 20.51
C VAL A 467 -6.16 -19.38 19.13
N ASN A 468 -5.48 -19.98 18.15
CA ASN A 468 -5.40 -19.47 16.78
C ASN A 468 -4.94 -18.00 16.68
N GLY A 469 -4.15 -17.51 17.65
CA GLY A 469 -3.62 -16.14 17.67
C GLY A 469 -4.57 -15.04 18.17
N TRP A 470 -5.88 -15.29 18.28
CA TRP A 470 -6.85 -14.23 18.66
C TRP A 470 -8.04 -14.71 19.49
N GLN A 471 -8.36 -16.00 19.48
CA GLN A 471 -9.56 -16.55 20.10
C GLN A 471 -9.36 -16.75 21.60
N GLN A 472 -10.46 -16.59 22.33
CA GLN A 472 -10.53 -16.88 23.75
C GLN A 472 -10.48 -18.40 23.99
N GLY A 473 -9.57 -18.84 24.87
CA GLY A 473 -9.54 -20.22 25.32
C GLY A 473 -9.14 -20.40 26.78
N TRP A 474 -9.36 -21.60 27.29
CA TRP A 474 -8.91 -22.02 28.63
C TRP A 474 -8.44 -23.47 28.63
N VAL A 475 -7.36 -23.75 29.35
CA VAL A 475 -6.87 -25.12 29.58
C VAL A 475 -7.79 -25.82 30.58
N VAL A 476 -8.37 -26.94 30.16
CA VAL A 476 -9.20 -27.84 30.97
C VAL A 476 -8.32 -29.04 31.36
N PRO A 477 -7.96 -29.22 32.63
CA PRO A 477 -7.15 -30.35 33.08
C PRO A 477 -7.82 -31.71 32.80
N ALA A 478 -7.02 -32.78 32.80
CA ALA A 478 -7.52 -34.15 32.79
C ALA A 478 -8.43 -34.43 34.00
N GLY A 479 -9.42 -35.29 33.81
CA GLY A 479 -10.45 -35.65 34.78
C GLY A 479 -11.86 -35.23 34.34
N ASP A 480 -12.77 -35.18 35.29
CA ASP A 480 -14.11 -34.62 35.11
C ASP A 480 -14.16 -33.17 35.63
N PRO A 481 -14.22 -32.16 34.76
CA PRO A 481 -14.28 -30.77 35.17
C PRO A 481 -15.69 -30.35 35.64
N GLY A 482 -16.71 -31.21 35.48
CA GLY A 482 -18.11 -30.86 35.66
C GLY A 482 -18.59 -29.76 34.72
N THR A 483 -19.54 -28.94 35.17
CA THR A 483 -19.98 -27.76 34.40
C THR A 483 -18.99 -26.61 34.59
N ILE A 484 -18.30 -26.23 33.51
CA ILE A 484 -17.41 -25.08 33.49
C ILE A 484 -18.27 -23.82 33.39
N THR A 485 -18.14 -22.93 34.38
CA THR A 485 -18.86 -21.65 34.41
C THR A 485 -17.91 -20.52 34.04
N LEU A 486 -18.28 -19.75 33.02
CA LEU A 486 -17.59 -18.56 32.58
C LEU A 486 -18.35 -17.33 33.08
N THR A 487 -17.64 -16.39 33.68
CA THR A 487 -18.23 -15.17 34.24
C THR A 487 -17.45 -13.95 33.78
N PHE A 488 -18.15 -12.90 33.36
CA PHE A 488 -17.54 -11.61 33.08
C PHE A 488 -17.44 -10.81 34.38
N ALA A 489 -16.28 -10.91 35.03
CA ALA A 489 -16.08 -10.41 36.39
C ALA A 489 -16.42 -8.92 36.59
N PRO A 490 -16.10 -8.00 35.64
CA PRO A 490 -16.42 -6.58 35.80
C PRO A 490 -17.92 -6.22 35.72
N ASN A 491 -18.79 -7.13 35.25
CA ASN A 491 -20.19 -6.79 34.95
C ASN A 491 -20.99 -6.36 36.19
N SER A 492 -20.72 -6.94 37.37
CA SER A 492 -21.45 -6.60 38.61
C SER A 492 -21.17 -5.17 39.04
N VAL A 493 -19.89 -4.78 39.13
CA VAL A 493 -19.47 -3.41 39.49
C VAL A 493 -19.99 -2.40 38.47
N TYR A 494 -19.90 -2.72 37.18
CA TYR A 494 -20.44 -1.88 36.11
C TYR A 494 -21.95 -1.62 36.28
N ARG A 495 -22.75 -2.68 36.46
CA ARG A 495 -24.21 -2.55 36.60
C ARG A 495 -24.60 -1.84 37.89
N SER A 496 -23.93 -2.11 39.00
CA SER A 496 -24.17 -1.42 40.27
C SER A 496 -23.81 0.06 40.20
N GLY A 497 -22.67 0.41 39.60
CA GLY A 497 -22.26 1.79 39.40
C GLY A 497 -23.22 2.56 38.48
N LEU A 498 -23.67 1.94 37.39
CA LEU A 498 -24.66 2.52 36.48
C LEU A 498 -26.00 2.77 37.18
N ALA A 499 -26.50 1.79 37.93
CA ALA A 499 -27.74 1.93 38.68
C ALA A 499 -27.64 3.04 39.73
N PHE A 500 -26.53 3.08 40.49
CA PHE A 500 -26.29 4.12 41.47
C PHE A 500 -26.17 5.52 40.84
N GLY A 501 -25.44 5.65 39.73
CA GLY A 501 -25.34 6.92 39.01
C GLY A 501 -26.71 7.41 38.52
N LEU A 502 -27.56 6.51 38.02
CA LEU A 502 -28.91 6.84 37.58
C LEU A 502 -29.82 7.27 38.74
N THR A 503 -29.69 6.68 39.93
CA THR A 503 -30.50 7.10 41.10
C THR A 503 -30.09 8.46 41.66
N LEU A 504 -28.86 8.91 41.42
CA LEU A 504 -28.42 10.27 41.76
C LEU A 504 -29.11 11.35 40.92
N LEU A 505 -29.59 11.05 39.71
CA LEU A 505 -30.23 12.05 38.84
C LEU A 505 -31.59 12.53 39.40
N PRO A 506 -32.53 11.67 39.83
CA PRO A 506 -33.73 12.11 40.55
C PRO A 506 -33.43 12.84 41.85
N ALA A 507 -32.41 12.41 42.60
CA ALA A 507 -32.01 13.09 43.84
C ALA A 507 -31.51 14.52 43.54
N LEU A 508 -30.70 14.69 42.49
CA LEU A 508 -30.26 15.99 42.01
C LEU A 508 -31.45 16.84 41.53
N ALA A 509 -32.38 16.26 40.77
CA ALA A 509 -33.59 16.94 40.33
C ALA A 509 -34.45 17.39 41.53
N LEU A 510 -34.65 16.52 42.52
CA LEU A 510 -35.33 16.86 43.77
C LEU A 510 -34.62 18.02 44.47
N LEU A 511 -33.31 17.98 44.65
CA LEU A 511 -32.55 19.09 45.26
C LEU A 511 -32.66 20.40 44.47
N ALA A 512 -32.67 20.34 43.13
CA ALA A 512 -32.82 21.50 42.27
C ALA A 512 -34.24 22.09 42.29
N PHE A 513 -35.28 21.24 42.34
CA PHE A 513 -36.68 21.65 42.39
C PHE A 513 -37.21 21.85 43.82
N TRP A 514 -36.45 21.45 44.85
CA TRP A 514 -36.82 21.66 46.24
C TRP A 514 -36.77 23.16 46.55
N ARG A 515 -37.92 23.80 46.40
CA ARG A 515 -38.15 25.19 46.76
C ARG A 515 -37.81 25.41 48.23
N ARG A 516 -36.59 25.85 48.50
CA ARG A 516 -36.31 26.62 49.72
C ARG A 516 -37.19 27.87 49.64
N ARG A 517 -38.10 28.04 50.60
CA ARG A 517 -38.68 29.36 50.90
C ARG A 517 -37.49 30.27 51.11
N ARG A 518 -37.21 31.17 50.16
CA ARG A 518 -36.15 32.15 50.31
C ARG A 518 -36.53 33.02 51.51
N LYS A 519 -35.90 32.77 52.66
CA LYS A 519 -35.59 33.89 53.55
C LYS A 519 -34.55 34.68 52.75
N ASP A 520 -34.91 35.90 52.34
CA ASP A 520 -33.92 36.86 51.86
C ASP A 520 -32.98 37.11 53.03
N LEU A 521 -31.90 36.32 53.07
CA LEU A 521 -30.87 36.44 54.09
C LEU A 521 -29.93 37.62 53.79
N GLY A 522 -30.35 38.60 52.98
CA GLY A 522 -29.56 39.78 52.62
C GLY A 522 -28.17 39.46 52.08
N HIS A 523 -27.96 38.28 51.47
CA HIS A 523 -26.64 37.88 50.98
C HIS A 523 -26.27 38.80 49.81
N ALA A 524 -25.17 39.54 49.96
CA ALA A 524 -24.62 40.34 48.90
C ALA A 524 -24.36 39.47 47.66
N ALA A 525 -24.73 39.97 46.47
CA ALA A 525 -24.44 39.29 45.22
C ALA A 525 -22.94 38.96 45.13
N VAL A 526 -22.60 37.74 44.69
CA VAL A 526 -21.21 37.33 44.51
C VAL A 526 -20.55 38.30 43.54
N ARG A 527 -19.54 39.03 44.04
CA ARG A 527 -18.79 39.99 43.22
C ARG A 527 -17.65 39.24 42.53
N PRO A 528 -17.48 39.40 41.20
CA PRO A 528 -16.30 38.86 40.53
C PRO A 528 -15.03 39.51 41.07
N TRP A 529 -13.92 38.79 41.01
CA TRP A 529 -12.61 39.33 41.32
C TRP A 529 -12.34 40.58 40.49
N VAL A 530 -11.89 41.66 41.14
CA VAL A 530 -11.61 42.91 40.45
C VAL A 530 -10.33 42.72 39.63
N PRO A 531 -10.35 42.97 38.31
CA PRO A 531 -9.15 42.84 37.49
C PRO A 531 -8.10 43.86 37.93
N GLY A 532 -6.87 43.38 38.13
CA GLY A 532 -5.74 44.14 38.65
C GLY A 532 -4.41 43.57 38.17
N PRO A 533 -3.27 43.94 38.79
CA PRO A 533 -1.94 43.51 38.35
C PRO A 533 -1.78 42.00 38.21
N LEU A 534 -2.43 41.22 39.09
CA LEU A 534 -2.43 39.75 39.00
C LEU A 534 -3.16 39.22 37.75
N ALA A 535 -4.20 39.90 37.26
CA ALA A 535 -4.87 39.54 36.02
C ALA A 535 -3.95 39.82 34.80
N ALA A 536 -3.19 40.92 34.83
CA ALA A 536 -2.19 41.22 33.81
C ALA A 536 -1.04 40.18 33.81
N VAL A 537 -0.60 39.72 34.99
CA VAL A 537 0.38 38.63 35.11
C VAL A 537 -0.20 37.31 34.58
N ALA A 538 -1.46 36.99 34.89
CA ALA A 538 -2.12 35.80 34.38
C ALA A 538 -2.26 35.82 32.85
N VAL A 539 -2.59 36.97 32.26
CA VAL A 539 -2.68 37.13 30.80
C VAL A 539 -1.30 37.08 30.12
N LEU A 540 -0.25 37.62 30.75
CA LEU A 540 1.13 37.43 30.30
C LEU A 540 1.57 35.97 30.35
N ALA A 541 1.24 35.26 31.43
CA ALA A 541 1.51 33.84 31.59
C ALA A 541 0.75 33.00 30.55
N ALA A 542 -0.52 33.34 30.28
CA ALA A 542 -1.30 32.72 29.20
C ALA A 542 -0.67 32.99 27.82
N GLY A 543 -0.22 34.21 27.55
CA GLY A 543 0.52 34.54 26.34
C GLY A 543 1.80 33.71 26.19
N ALA A 544 2.58 33.57 27.28
CA ALA A 544 3.77 32.74 27.33
C ALA A 544 3.45 31.26 27.05
N ALA A 545 2.37 30.74 27.63
CA ALA A 545 1.93 29.36 27.39
C ALA A 545 1.46 29.13 25.95
N ILE A 546 0.85 30.13 25.31
CA ILE A 546 0.32 30.04 23.94
C ILE A 546 1.41 30.18 22.88
N ALA A 547 2.32 31.15 23.03
CA ALA A 547 3.27 31.51 21.97
C ALA A 547 4.72 31.77 22.46
N GLY A 548 5.06 31.32 23.67
CA GLY A 548 6.39 31.47 24.25
C GLY A 548 6.80 32.94 24.42
N ALA A 549 8.06 33.25 24.11
CA ALA A 549 8.61 34.61 24.24
C ALA A 549 7.88 35.64 23.35
N ALA A 550 7.44 35.23 22.15
CA ALA A 550 6.64 36.10 21.28
C ALA A 550 5.28 36.43 21.90
N GLY A 551 4.66 35.46 22.58
CA GLY A 551 3.45 35.64 23.38
C GLY A 551 3.63 36.67 24.49
N VAL A 552 4.71 36.57 25.26
CA VAL A 552 5.05 37.55 26.29
C VAL A 552 5.24 38.95 25.69
N ALA A 553 5.98 39.06 24.58
CA ALA A 553 6.24 40.34 23.94
C ALA A 553 4.98 41.03 23.42
N VAL A 554 4.12 40.31 22.70
CA VAL A 554 2.89 40.87 22.10
C VAL A 554 1.86 41.21 23.18
N VAL A 555 1.68 40.34 24.18
CA VAL A 555 0.80 40.61 25.32
C VAL A 555 1.33 41.77 26.17
N GLY A 556 2.64 41.82 26.42
CA GLY A 556 3.28 42.93 27.11
C GLY A 556 3.10 44.26 26.38
N ALA A 557 3.26 44.26 25.05
CA ALA A 557 3.00 45.42 24.21
C ALA A 557 1.53 45.87 24.26
N ALA A 558 0.58 44.93 24.23
CA ALA A 558 -0.85 45.23 24.35
C ALA A 558 -1.21 45.84 25.73
N LEU A 559 -0.64 45.30 26.81
CA LEU A 559 -0.79 45.84 28.16
C LEU A 559 -0.15 47.22 28.32
N ALA A 560 1.05 47.43 27.77
CA ALA A 560 1.75 48.72 27.77
C ALA A 560 0.97 49.78 26.96
N LEU A 561 0.49 49.41 25.78
CA LEU A 561 -0.36 50.27 24.94
C LEU A 561 -1.62 50.70 25.70
N ARG A 562 -2.25 49.76 26.40
CA ARG A 562 -3.42 50.06 27.25
C ARG A 562 -3.07 50.97 28.43
N TYR A 563 -1.93 50.76 29.07
CA TYR A 563 -1.47 51.61 30.17
C TYR A 563 -1.19 53.05 29.72
N VAL A 564 -0.51 53.23 28.59
CA VAL A 564 -0.15 54.55 28.04
C VAL A 564 -1.39 55.32 27.57
N LEU A 565 -2.36 54.65 26.97
CA LEU A 565 -3.59 55.26 26.43
C LEU A 565 -4.75 55.31 27.44
N ARG A 566 -4.50 55.03 28.72
CA ARG A 566 -5.54 54.96 29.76
C ARG A 566 -6.39 56.22 29.90
N ASP A 567 -5.82 57.39 29.60
CA ASP A 567 -6.50 58.69 29.71
C ASP A 567 -7.23 59.09 28.39
N ARG A 568 -7.19 58.23 27.35
CA ARG A 568 -7.79 58.45 26.02
C ARG A 568 -8.76 57.33 25.65
N GLU A 569 -9.82 57.17 26.44
CA GLU A 569 -10.76 56.03 26.36
C GLU A 569 -11.37 55.81 24.97
N ARG A 570 -11.79 56.88 24.28
CA ARG A 570 -12.33 56.77 22.91
C ARG A 570 -11.32 56.12 21.97
N LEU A 571 -10.09 56.65 21.94
CA LEU A 571 -9.02 56.14 21.07
C LEU A 571 -8.63 54.69 21.43
N LEU A 572 -8.54 54.39 22.72
CA LEU A 572 -8.26 53.03 23.21
C LEU A 572 -9.36 52.04 22.77
N GLY A 573 -10.63 52.42 22.82
CA GLY A 573 -11.75 51.61 22.34
C GLY A 573 -11.67 51.30 20.85
N TRP A 574 -11.44 52.31 20.01
CA TRP A 574 -11.26 52.15 18.56
C TRP A 574 -10.08 51.24 18.22
N ILE A 575 -8.93 51.42 18.89
CA ILE A 575 -7.74 50.58 18.68
C ILE A 575 -8.00 49.15 19.14
N THR A 576 -8.66 48.96 20.28
CA THR A 576 -8.93 47.62 20.83
C THR A 576 -9.84 46.82 19.89
N VAL A 577 -10.94 47.42 19.43
CA VAL A 577 -11.87 46.79 18.48
C VAL A 577 -11.18 46.56 17.13
N GLY A 578 -10.44 47.56 16.64
CA GLY A 578 -9.73 47.48 15.36
C GLY A 578 -8.66 46.41 15.31
N LEU A 579 -7.80 46.31 16.33
CA LEU A 579 -6.73 45.30 16.39
C LEU A 579 -7.24 43.90 16.75
N SER A 580 -8.27 43.80 17.61
CA SER A 580 -8.88 42.50 17.92
C SER A 580 -9.58 41.90 16.71
N ALA A 581 -10.55 42.60 16.12
CA ALA A 581 -11.27 42.10 14.95
C ALA A 581 -10.36 42.06 13.71
N GLY A 582 -9.61 43.13 13.45
CA GLY A 582 -8.76 43.26 12.26
C GLY A 582 -7.61 42.27 12.22
N GLY A 583 -6.98 41.97 13.36
CA GLY A 583 -5.91 40.97 13.44
C GLY A 583 -6.40 39.58 12.99
N LEU A 584 -7.55 39.14 13.50
CA LEU A 584 -8.11 37.83 13.14
C LEU A 584 -8.66 37.79 11.71
N MET A 585 -9.30 38.88 11.25
CA MET A 585 -9.79 39.01 9.88
C MET A 585 -8.65 38.97 8.86
N LEU A 586 -7.55 39.69 9.11
CA LEU A 586 -6.38 39.70 8.24
C LEU A 586 -5.65 38.36 8.27
N ALA A 587 -5.50 37.74 9.45
CA ALA A 587 -4.95 36.40 9.57
C ALA A 587 -5.76 35.39 8.73
N GLY A 588 -7.10 35.45 8.83
CA GLY A 588 -8.01 34.65 8.03
C GLY A 588 -7.88 34.92 6.53
N ALA A 589 -7.85 36.18 6.11
CA ALA A 589 -7.72 36.55 4.70
C ALA A 589 -6.39 36.08 4.08
N VAL A 590 -5.28 36.17 4.82
CA VAL A 590 -3.98 35.64 4.37
C VAL A 590 -4.01 34.12 4.33
N LEU A 591 -4.58 33.47 5.34
CA LEU A 591 -4.73 32.02 5.38
C LEU A 591 -5.61 31.49 4.24
N SER A 592 -6.65 32.22 3.85
CA SER A 592 -7.52 31.88 2.72
C SER A 592 -6.80 31.87 1.37
N ARG A 593 -5.67 32.59 1.22
CA ARG A 593 -4.85 32.51 0.01
C ARG A 593 -3.99 31.25 -0.05
N HIS A 594 -3.60 30.71 1.10
CA HIS A 594 -2.75 29.53 1.22
C HIS A 594 -3.30 28.56 2.28
N PRO A 595 -4.48 27.97 2.02
CA PRO A 595 -5.15 27.08 2.97
C PRO A 595 -4.42 25.74 3.11
N TRP A 596 -4.92 24.89 4.01
CA TRP A 596 -4.40 23.53 4.18
C TRP A 596 -4.46 22.78 2.84
N ARG A 597 -3.35 22.14 2.42
CA ARG A 597 -3.13 21.52 1.09
C ARG A 597 -3.06 22.48 -0.11
N SER A 598 -2.82 23.77 0.13
CA SER A 598 -2.36 24.71 -0.90
C SER A 598 -1.11 24.18 -1.61
N VAL A 599 -1.08 24.33 -2.94
CA VAL A 599 0.06 23.93 -3.80
C VAL A 599 1.32 24.72 -3.43
N ASP A 600 1.15 26.01 -3.09
CA ASP A 600 2.25 26.90 -2.70
C ASP A 600 2.64 26.76 -1.21
N GLY A 601 2.14 25.71 -0.54
CA GLY A 601 2.37 25.45 0.88
C GLY A 601 1.32 26.09 1.79
N TYR A 602 1.31 25.66 3.05
CA TYR A 602 0.33 26.08 4.06
C TYR A 602 0.82 27.31 4.85
N ALA A 603 0.10 28.42 4.75
CA ALA A 603 0.51 29.67 5.43
C ALA A 603 0.15 29.71 6.92
N GLY A 604 -0.56 28.72 7.48
CA GLY A 604 -0.91 28.73 8.90
C GLY A 604 0.30 28.65 9.83
N HIS A 605 1.44 28.13 9.37
CA HIS A 605 2.70 28.15 10.11
C HIS A 605 3.49 29.46 9.94
N SER A 606 3.05 30.36 9.06
CA SER A 606 3.77 31.61 8.83
C SER A 606 3.72 32.51 10.06
N ALA A 607 4.85 33.15 10.36
CA ALA A 607 4.95 34.07 11.49
C ALA A 607 3.97 35.24 11.37
N SER A 608 3.65 35.69 10.16
CA SER A 608 2.72 36.80 9.92
C SER A 608 1.28 36.45 10.30
N VAL A 609 0.77 35.28 9.90
CA VAL A 609 -0.57 34.81 10.27
C VAL A 609 -0.66 34.57 11.78
N GLN A 610 0.34 33.92 12.37
CA GLN A 610 0.40 33.68 13.82
C GLN A 610 0.48 34.98 14.63
N LEU A 611 1.28 35.96 14.20
CA LEU A 611 1.38 37.26 14.85
C LEU A 611 0.06 38.04 14.81
N LEU A 612 -0.63 38.07 13.67
CA LEU A 612 -1.91 38.76 13.52
C LEU A 612 -3.00 38.16 14.42
N ALA A 613 -3.06 36.82 14.52
CA ALA A 613 -3.96 36.13 15.43
C ALA A 613 -3.59 36.39 16.90
N LEU A 614 -2.29 36.41 17.23
CA LEU A 614 -1.80 36.69 18.58
C LEU A 614 -2.07 38.13 19.02
N ILE A 615 -1.91 39.12 18.13
CA ILE A 615 -2.27 40.52 18.38
C ILE A 615 -3.76 40.63 18.75
N SER A 616 -4.61 39.90 18.02
CA SER A 616 -6.05 39.91 18.27
C SER A 616 -6.38 39.42 19.69
N LEU A 617 -5.83 38.27 20.09
CA LEU A 617 -6.00 37.69 21.42
C LEU A 617 -5.39 38.56 22.52
N ALA A 618 -4.18 39.09 22.29
CA ALA A 618 -3.45 39.90 23.26
C ALA A 618 -4.18 41.20 23.60
N VAL A 619 -4.69 41.90 22.58
CA VAL A 619 -5.42 43.16 22.76
C VAL A 619 -6.78 42.92 23.43
N LEU A 620 -7.49 41.84 23.08
CA LEU A 620 -8.72 41.46 23.75
C LEU A 620 -8.47 41.11 25.23
N ALA A 621 -7.49 40.27 25.52
CA ALA A 621 -7.17 39.85 26.89
C ALA A 621 -6.65 41.02 27.74
N ALA A 622 -5.82 41.91 27.18
CA ALA A 622 -5.40 43.14 27.84
C ALA A 622 -6.61 44.04 28.17
N SER A 623 -7.65 44.03 27.31
CA SER A 623 -8.82 44.90 27.49
C SER A 623 -9.67 44.58 28.72
N VAL A 624 -9.66 43.33 29.17
CA VAL A 624 -10.41 42.87 30.35
C VAL A 624 -9.54 42.79 31.62
N SER A 625 -8.22 42.98 31.49
CA SER A 625 -7.25 42.80 32.58
C SER A 625 -6.95 44.07 33.39
N MET A 626 -7.20 45.24 32.81
CA MET A 626 -6.96 46.54 33.45
C MET A 626 -8.21 47.42 33.33
N ARG A 627 -8.78 47.85 34.47
CA ARG A 627 -9.87 48.84 34.49
C ARG A 627 -9.35 50.21 34.06
N ALA A 628 -10.09 50.89 33.18
CA ALA A 628 -9.99 52.35 33.08
C ALA A 628 -10.51 52.96 34.40
N ARG A 629 -9.89 54.04 34.87
CA ARG A 629 -10.30 54.70 36.12
C ARG A 629 -11.71 55.29 35.91
N ASP A 630 -12.71 54.71 36.57
CA ASP A 630 -14.01 55.36 36.76
C ASP A 630 -13.78 56.70 37.46
N ARG A 631 -13.99 57.81 36.74
CA ARG A 631 -14.26 59.11 37.35
C ARG A 631 -15.75 59.18 37.62
N SER A 632 -16.19 58.64 38.76
CA SER A 632 -17.50 59.01 39.30
C SER A 632 -17.43 60.49 39.74
N PRO A 633 -18.37 61.37 39.33
CA PRO A 633 -18.52 62.68 39.95
C PRO A 633 -18.97 62.48 41.40
N GLY A 634 -18.37 63.22 42.33
CA GLY A 634 -18.66 63.12 43.76
C GLY A 634 -20.14 63.34 44.09
N LEU A 635 -20.64 62.54 45.02
CA LEU A 635 -21.86 62.80 45.78
C LEU A 635 -21.45 63.01 47.24
N ASP A 636 -21.76 64.19 47.76
CA ASP A 636 -21.53 64.67 49.12
C ASP A 636 -22.23 63.83 50.19
N PRO A 637 -21.75 63.84 51.45
CA PRO A 637 -22.47 63.28 52.59
C PRO A 637 -23.35 64.35 53.25
N GLU A 638 -24.65 64.27 53.02
CA GLU A 638 -25.72 64.78 53.90
C GLU A 638 -26.60 63.58 54.27
N GLN A 639 -27.20 63.39 55.45
CA GLN A 639 -27.14 63.94 56.79
C GLN A 639 -28.14 63.03 57.55
N GLU A 640 -27.85 62.64 58.80
CA GLU A 640 -28.82 61.96 59.66
C GLU A 640 -30.07 62.83 59.88
N THR A 641 -31.27 62.25 59.73
CA THR A 641 -32.38 62.35 60.70
C THR A 641 -33.32 61.17 60.54
#